data_AF-A0A8J9VAG7-F1
#
_entry.id   AF-A0A8J9VAG7-F1
#
_cell.length_a   1.000
_cell.length_b   1.000
_cell.length_c   1.000
_cell.angle_alpha   90.00
_cell.angle_beta   90.00
_cell.angle_gamma   90.00
#
_symmetry.space_group_name_H-M   'P 1'
#
loop_
_entity.id
_entity.type
_entity.pdbx_description
1 polymer ?
#
loop_
_entity_poly.entity_id
_entity_poly.type
_entity_poly.pdbx_seq_one_letter_code
_entity_poly.pdbx_strand_id
1 'polypeptide(L)'
;MYGCTPGDPGFESRVGPSLVIEYFCIPGVGKLAVFHPRDSESTKSRRSCALTLTGRVEWSSHQSMRVTEIESALVSARTLPKSAVQTTQVKAVAPPPAGPTTKDSARLIDEIAKQGELVRSLKASKAENVVIDDAVKVLLNLKGEYKAVTGQEWKPGVVPTIKAKLAYGHSQLDDDIAKQGEIVRALKTSKAEKAKIDEAVKLLLELKSTYKIVTGQDWKPSAAPSSATSGNLLLDQAITNQGDLVRSLKASKADKAKIDEAVKTLLELKRKYKIVTGTEWKPEASPAPKAPQTGNSSFNEEITKQGDLVRSLKAAKAEKSKIDEAVKVLLNLKAKYKIVTGKDWQPNAQPAATSDDSKIAELLNQIAAQGDKVRQIKAAKAEKGVIDVEVKNLLNLKAQYKSIVGSDWTPKTVAPVHAPVITEQITPAMSGAGDAIAAQVAKQGELVRDLKAKKADKATVDAEVKKLLELKAKYQAETGTAYVAPSQPRESKPKEKKEKPKETKKESKPNKPKEQSPKPAKEESSSGVKKVTRLGLEACKETDLPEWYSQVITKSEMIDYYDISGCYILRPWSYSIWDLIRNFLTAEFRKLGVRDGYFPIFVSKAALEREKAHIADFAPEVAWVTHSGTSELAEHIAVRPTSETVMYPAYARWIQSHRDLPYKLNQWNNVVRWEFKQPQPFLRTREFLWQEGHTAFRTQEEAAEEVLQILDLYARVYEEMLAVPVIKGRKTEKEKFAGGDYTTTVEAYIPASGRGIQGATSHHLGQNFSKMFEIVYDDPDTQEKKYVFQNSWGLTTRTIGVMVLVHGDNRGLVLPPRIADVQAIVVPCGITASSSAAERRALMDECRRVVDELVAAGIRAEGDYRDNYSPGWKFNHWELKGVPIRVELGPKDMAKGELVAVRRLNGEKITLKREDAPTQLLALLEKTHDEMLAKATKDRDERLSSVTKWNEFTEALERRHILLAPFCGETPCEDNIKNDSARTEDDPTADVKGPAMGAKSLCIPFEPPRQLTADDKCIHPACTNKPKFITLFGRSY
;
A
#
# COMPACT_ATOMS: atom_id res chain seq x y z
N MET A 1 -19.14 3.20 22.10
CA MET A 1 -19.92 2.34 23.03
C MET A 1 -21.37 2.81 23.06
N TYR A 2 -22.26 2.03 23.67
CA TYR A 2 -23.69 2.32 23.84
C TYR A 2 -23.94 3.60 24.66
N GLY A 3 -25.09 4.25 24.40
CA GLY A 3 -26.08 4.40 25.48
C GLY A 3 -26.32 5.80 26.09
N CYS A 4 -27.46 6.37 25.70
CA CYS A 4 -28.41 7.09 26.56
C CYS A 4 -28.14 8.53 27.04
N THR A 5 -29.23 9.31 26.97
CA THR A 5 -29.45 10.63 27.56
C THR A 5 -29.91 10.54 29.01
N PRO A 6 -29.80 11.65 29.77
CA PRO A 6 -30.77 11.94 30.83
C PRO A 6 -31.35 13.35 30.76
N GLY A 7 -32.61 13.48 31.16
CA GLY A 7 -33.21 14.74 31.64
C GLY A 7 -33.31 14.72 33.17
N ASP A 8 -33.36 15.91 33.76
CA ASP A 8 -33.50 16.18 35.20
C ASP A 8 -34.82 15.62 35.81
N PRO A 9 -34.96 15.50 37.16
CA PRO A 9 -34.14 16.19 38.18
C PRO A 9 -33.52 15.30 39.29
N GLY A 10 -32.32 15.69 39.74
CA GLY A 10 -31.87 15.34 41.10
C GLY A 10 -30.36 15.33 41.36
N PHE A 11 -29.92 16.22 42.26
CA PHE A 11 -28.66 16.18 43.02
C PHE A 11 -27.30 16.51 42.33
N GLU A 12 -26.71 17.60 42.83
CA GLU A 12 -25.29 17.86 43.11
C GLU A 12 -24.16 17.83 42.06
N SER A 13 -23.35 18.90 42.19
CA SER A 13 -21.88 18.97 42.09
C SER A 13 -21.25 19.66 40.86
N ARG A 14 -20.03 20.17 41.07
CA ARG A 14 -19.35 21.21 40.28
C ARG A 14 -18.18 20.66 39.47
N VAL A 15 -18.07 21.02 38.19
CA VAL A 15 -16.83 21.23 37.41
C VAL A 15 -17.20 22.20 36.27
N GLY A 16 -16.47 23.24 35.82
CA GLY A 16 -15.04 23.55 35.88
C GLY A 16 -14.45 23.40 34.46
N PRO A 17 -14.26 24.48 33.68
CA PRO A 17 -13.97 24.36 32.24
C PRO A 17 -12.50 24.06 31.94
N SER A 18 -12.26 23.16 30.98
CA SER A 18 -10.92 22.85 30.47
C SER A 18 -10.35 23.97 29.60
N LEU A 19 -9.06 24.26 29.80
CA LEU A 19 -8.30 25.25 29.04
C LEU A 19 -7.93 24.70 27.65
N VAL A 20 -8.16 25.49 26.59
CA VAL A 20 -7.60 25.24 25.26
C VAL A 20 -6.25 25.93 25.15
N ILE A 21 -5.20 25.18 24.81
CA ILE A 21 -3.85 25.74 24.56
C ILE A 21 -3.66 25.88 23.05
N GLU A 22 -3.69 27.12 22.56
CA GLU A 22 -3.22 27.46 21.21
C GLU A 22 -1.72 27.78 21.25
N TYR A 23 -0.94 27.20 20.36
CA TYR A 23 0.49 27.50 20.21
C TYR A 23 0.70 28.65 19.23
N PHE A 24 1.17 29.80 19.73
CA PHE A 24 1.74 30.86 18.90
C PHE A 24 3.27 30.80 18.90
N CYS A 25 3.87 30.84 17.72
CA CYS A 25 5.31 30.90 17.55
C CYS A 25 5.76 32.38 17.43
N ILE A 26 6.66 32.81 18.31
CA ILE A 26 7.35 34.11 18.22
C ILE A 26 8.85 33.81 18.09
N PRO A 27 9.57 34.36 17.09
CA PRO A 27 10.95 34.01 16.85
C PRO A 27 11.91 34.63 17.88
N GLY A 28 12.79 33.81 18.44
CA GLY A 28 14.07 34.26 18.98
C GLY A 28 14.16 34.59 20.48
N VAL A 29 13.93 33.63 21.38
CA VAL A 29 14.81 33.38 22.55
C VAL A 29 14.74 31.88 22.89
N GLY A 30 15.89 31.20 23.05
CA GLY A 30 15.94 29.78 23.41
C GLY A 30 16.19 29.54 24.90
N LYS A 31 15.14 29.14 25.64
CA LYS A 31 15.18 28.19 26.79
C LYS A 31 13.77 28.01 27.38
N LEU A 32 13.37 26.76 27.62
CA LEU A 32 12.09 26.42 28.26
C LEU A 32 12.23 26.48 29.79
N ALA A 33 11.29 27.12 30.48
CA ALA A 33 11.14 27.06 31.93
C ALA A 33 9.68 26.78 32.28
N VAL A 34 9.43 25.73 33.08
CA VAL A 34 8.08 25.31 33.48
C VAL A 34 7.68 26.01 34.78
N PHE A 35 6.58 26.75 34.75
CA PHE A 35 5.95 27.33 35.94
C PHE A 35 4.68 26.56 36.30
N HIS A 36 4.59 26.08 37.54
CA HIS A 36 3.33 25.62 38.13
C HIS A 36 2.53 26.81 38.69
N PRO A 37 1.23 26.95 38.40
CA PRO A 37 0.37 27.88 39.13
C PRO A 37 0.06 27.35 40.54
N ARG A 38 0.14 28.24 41.54
CA ARG A 38 -0.58 28.07 42.81
C ARG A 38 -1.81 28.97 42.80
N ASP A 39 -2.91 28.47 43.35
CA ASP A 39 -4.12 29.25 43.55
C ASP A 39 -3.90 30.41 44.53
N SER A 40 -4.38 31.61 44.18
CA SER A 40 -4.86 32.58 45.16
C SER A 40 -5.72 33.67 44.53
N GLU A 41 -7.03 33.67 44.80
CA GLU A 41 -7.72 34.92 45.13
C GLU A 41 -9.00 34.69 45.95
N SER A 42 -8.89 34.85 47.27
CA SER A 42 -9.70 35.86 47.96
C SER A 42 -9.14 36.11 49.36
N THR A 43 -8.90 37.38 49.69
CA THR A 43 -8.71 37.82 51.07
C THR A 43 -9.61 39.01 51.36
N LYS A 44 -10.54 38.83 52.30
CA LYS A 44 -11.17 39.92 53.06
C LYS A 44 -11.45 39.45 54.49
N SER A 45 -10.42 39.45 55.33
CA SER A 45 -10.59 39.75 56.76
C SER A 45 -9.29 40.28 57.35
N ARG A 46 -9.42 41.07 58.42
CA ARG A 46 -8.35 41.85 59.07
C ARG A 46 -7.62 41.04 60.15
N ARG A 47 -6.42 41.53 60.49
CA ARG A 47 -5.53 41.30 61.67
C ARG A 47 -4.22 40.61 61.25
N SER A 48 -3.06 41.27 61.29
CA SER A 48 -2.33 41.90 62.41
C SER A 48 -1.35 40.91 63.07
N CYS A 49 -0.07 41.32 63.14
CA CYS A 49 1.06 40.63 63.79
C CYS A 49 1.48 39.27 63.19
N ALA A 50 2.72 38.79 63.34
CA ALA A 50 4.02 39.47 63.54
C ALA A 50 5.16 38.41 63.40
N LEU A 51 6.38 38.91 63.14
CA LEU A 51 7.68 38.36 63.56
C LEU A 51 8.27 37.04 62.98
N THR A 52 9.59 37.16 62.72
CA THR A 52 10.69 36.15 62.77
C THR A 52 10.65 34.90 61.89
N LEU A 53 11.61 34.65 60.97
CA LEU A 53 13.08 34.43 61.11
C LEU A 53 13.49 33.11 61.78
N THR A 54 13.85 32.12 60.97
CA THR A 54 14.97 31.13 61.10
C THR A 54 14.89 30.18 59.88
N GLY A 55 15.95 29.77 59.17
CA GLY A 55 17.36 30.16 59.17
C GLY A 55 18.28 29.00 58.72
N ARG A 56 19.22 29.26 57.78
CA ARG A 56 20.38 28.37 57.40
C ARG A 56 20.02 27.00 56.75
N VAL A 57 20.90 26.28 56.02
CA VAL A 57 22.38 26.26 55.86
C VAL A 57 22.80 26.13 54.38
N GLU A 58 23.90 26.83 54.03
CA GLU A 58 25.00 26.64 53.03
C GLU A 58 25.01 25.40 52.07
N TRP A 59 25.61 25.44 50.86
CA TRP A 59 27.06 25.56 50.53
C TRP A 59 27.31 26.43 49.27
N SER A 60 28.20 27.44 49.33
CA SER A 60 29.60 27.45 48.82
C SER A 60 29.73 27.38 47.28
N SER A 61 30.04 28.46 46.54
CA SER A 61 31.36 29.16 46.39
C SER A 61 32.38 28.35 45.56
N HIS A 62 33.10 28.84 44.53
CA HIS A 62 33.84 30.09 44.23
C HIS A 62 33.75 30.40 42.69
N GLN A 63 34.16 31.52 42.06
CA GLN A 63 34.85 32.78 42.43
C GLN A 63 34.58 33.90 41.36
N SER A 64 34.87 35.17 41.71
CA SER A 64 35.29 36.35 40.88
C SER A 64 35.00 36.46 39.35
N MET A 65 34.75 37.65 38.76
CA MET A 65 35.08 39.02 39.19
C MET A 65 34.18 40.12 38.57
N ARG A 66 34.28 41.36 39.08
CA ARG A 66 33.51 42.59 38.75
C ARG A 66 34.47 43.81 38.90
N VAL A 67 34.33 45.03 38.35
CA VAL A 67 33.29 45.81 37.61
C VAL A 67 33.99 46.65 36.50
N THR A 68 33.32 47.23 35.49
CA THR A 68 33.01 48.69 35.30
C THR A 68 32.86 48.96 33.79
N GLU A 69 32.24 50.01 33.20
CA GLU A 69 31.24 51.06 33.51
C GLU A 69 30.75 51.59 32.13
N ILE A 70 29.60 52.24 31.94
CA ILE A 70 29.38 53.71 32.03
C ILE A 70 27.86 54.00 31.85
N GLU A 71 27.43 55.17 32.33
CA GLU A 71 26.05 55.60 32.63
C GLU A 71 25.27 56.24 31.45
N SER A 72 23.92 56.36 31.59
CA SER A 72 23.20 57.66 31.46
C SER A 72 21.66 57.55 31.57
N ALA A 73 21.13 57.94 32.74
CA ALA A 73 19.87 58.65 33.04
C ALA A 73 18.52 58.39 32.31
N LEU A 74 17.47 58.14 33.12
CA LEU A 74 16.06 58.49 32.83
C LEU A 74 15.82 60.01 33.03
N VAL A 75 14.71 60.57 32.48
CA VAL A 75 13.69 61.34 33.25
C VAL A 75 12.43 61.74 32.42
N SER A 76 11.27 61.26 32.89
CA SER A 76 9.93 61.90 33.00
C SER A 76 9.26 62.77 31.90
N ALA A 77 8.22 62.19 31.29
CA ALA A 77 6.78 62.61 31.35
C ALA A 77 6.21 63.91 30.71
N ARG A 78 4.99 63.75 30.13
CA ARG A 78 3.94 64.76 29.77
C ARG A 78 4.30 65.64 28.53
N THR A 79 3.39 66.11 27.66
CA THR A 79 1.92 66.31 27.71
C THR A 79 1.30 66.40 26.29
N LEU A 80 0.05 65.94 26.10
CA LEU A 80 -0.90 66.46 25.07
C LEU A 80 -1.47 67.84 25.56
N PRO A 81 -2.31 68.66 24.86
CA PRO A 81 -3.27 68.32 23.78
C PRO A 81 -3.76 69.45 22.79
N LYS A 82 -4.90 69.19 22.10
CA LYS A 82 -6.09 70.06 21.81
C LYS A 82 -6.20 70.95 20.54
N SER A 83 -7.29 70.67 19.79
CA SER A 83 -8.38 71.60 19.39
C SER A 83 -9.58 70.72 18.92
N ALA A 84 -10.68 70.51 19.67
CA ALA A 84 -11.82 71.40 19.98
C ALA A 84 -12.85 71.52 18.83
N VAL A 85 -14.20 71.59 18.96
CA VAL A 85 -15.23 71.52 20.05
C VAL A 85 -16.61 71.38 19.31
N GLN A 86 -17.68 70.65 19.71
CA GLN A 86 -18.84 70.97 20.60
C GLN A 86 -19.93 69.87 20.30
N THR A 87 -20.49 69.06 21.22
CA THR A 87 -21.54 69.27 22.25
C THR A 87 -22.99 69.51 21.76
N THR A 88 -23.91 68.53 21.91
CA THR A 88 -25.26 68.67 22.54
C THR A 88 -26.07 67.36 22.71
N GLN A 89 -27.13 67.43 23.53
CA GLN A 89 -27.97 66.34 24.10
C GLN A 89 -29.45 66.47 23.62
N VAL A 90 -30.42 65.53 23.76
CA VAL A 90 -30.54 64.09 24.14
C VAL A 90 -31.98 63.62 23.77
N LYS A 91 -32.22 62.33 23.46
CA LYS A 91 -33.52 61.65 23.73
C LYS A 91 -33.42 60.12 23.73
N ALA A 92 -34.40 59.45 24.36
CA ALA A 92 -34.38 58.04 24.77
C ALA A 92 -35.18 57.08 23.85
N VAL A 93 -35.35 55.81 24.31
CA VAL A 93 -36.04 54.65 23.66
C VAL A 93 -35.09 53.87 22.71
N ALA A 94 -34.98 52.53 22.69
CA ALA A 94 -35.77 51.40 23.20
C ALA A 94 -34.86 50.22 23.68
N PRO A 95 -35.39 49.08 24.20
CA PRO A 95 -34.58 47.88 24.48
C PRO A 95 -33.93 47.30 23.20
N PRO A 96 -32.82 46.53 23.33
CA PRO A 96 -32.06 46.05 22.17
C PRO A 96 -32.88 45.07 21.33
N PRO A 97 -32.78 45.13 19.98
CA PRO A 97 -33.43 44.17 19.10
C PRO A 97 -32.80 42.77 19.23
N ALA A 98 -33.54 41.76 18.79
CA ALA A 98 -33.14 40.35 18.85
C ALA A 98 -31.79 40.07 18.17
N GLY A 99 -31.14 38.97 18.58
CA GLY A 99 -29.83 38.54 18.08
C GLY A 99 -29.77 38.35 16.55
N PRO A 100 -28.54 38.32 15.98
CA PRO A 100 -28.29 38.50 14.56
C PRO A 100 -29.07 37.49 13.70
N THR A 101 -29.83 38.02 12.73
CA THR A 101 -30.67 37.18 11.86
C THR A 101 -29.90 36.76 10.61
N THR A 102 -30.23 35.59 10.06
CA THR A 102 -29.61 35.07 8.83
C THR A 102 -29.84 35.94 7.58
N LYS A 103 -30.73 36.94 7.66
CA LYS A 103 -30.98 37.92 6.58
C LYS A 103 -29.86 38.97 6.46
N ASP A 104 -29.27 39.39 7.58
CA ASP A 104 -28.30 40.50 7.58
C ASP A 104 -26.98 40.10 6.92
N SER A 105 -26.48 38.89 7.18
CA SER A 105 -25.29 38.33 6.53
C SER A 105 -25.47 38.12 5.03
N ALA A 106 -26.67 37.72 4.59
CA ALA A 106 -26.96 37.51 3.17
C ALA A 106 -27.01 38.84 2.40
N ARG A 107 -27.59 39.89 3.01
CA ARG A 107 -27.60 41.25 2.44
C ARG A 107 -26.18 41.79 2.27
N LEU A 108 -25.35 41.68 3.31
CA LEU A 108 -23.95 42.15 3.27
C LEU A 108 -23.12 41.44 2.18
N ILE A 109 -23.35 40.16 1.92
CA ILE A 109 -22.65 39.44 0.82
C ILE A 109 -22.97 40.05 -0.55
N ASP A 110 -24.25 40.35 -0.80
CA ASP A 110 -24.71 40.94 -2.06
C ASP A 110 -24.26 42.41 -2.21
N GLU A 111 -24.28 43.19 -1.11
CA GLU A 111 -23.76 44.56 -1.06
C GLU A 111 -22.24 44.62 -1.32
N ILE A 112 -21.44 43.72 -0.70
CA ILE A 112 -19.99 43.61 -0.97
C ILE A 112 -19.73 43.19 -2.42
N ALA A 113 -20.53 42.28 -2.98
CA ALA A 113 -20.39 41.85 -4.37
C ALA A 113 -20.67 43.00 -5.35
N LYS A 114 -21.78 43.74 -5.15
CA LYS A 114 -22.15 44.92 -5.95
C LYS A 114 -21.11 46.03 -5.85
N GLN A 115 -20.63 46.36 -4.65
CA GLN A 115 -19.60 47.38 -4.46
C GLN A 115 -18.25 46.95 -5.04
N GLY A 116 -17.93 45.65 -5.01
CA GLY A 116 -16.75 45.08 -5.65
C GLY A 116 -16.80 45.08 -7.18
N GLU A 117 -18.00 45.04 -7.78
CA GLU A 117 -18.18 45.26 -9.21
C GLU A 117 -18.05 46.74 -9.57
N LEU A 118 -18.62 47.65 -8.76
CA LEU A 118 -18.47 49.10 -8.93
C LEU A 118 -17.00 49.56 -8.89
N VAL A 119 -16.21 49.06 -7.94
CA VAL A 119 -14.76 49.35 -7.89
C VAL A 119 -14.03 48.83 -9.14
N ARG A 120 -14.46 47.69 -9.70
CA ARG A 120 -13.88 47.15 -10.94
C ARG A 120 -14.28 47.96 -12.17
N SER A 121 -15.54 48.38 -12.29
CA SER A 121 -15.99 49.21 -13.42
C SER A 121 -15.40 50.62 -13.39
N LEU A 122 -15.26 51.23 -12.22
CA LEU A 122 -14.57 52.53 -12.05
C LEU A 122 -13.08 52.45 -12.41
N LYS A 123 -12.39 51.35 -12.04
CA LYS A 123 -11.00 51.12 -12.46
C LYS A 123 -10.87 50.84 -13.96
N ALA A 124 -11.80 50.08 -14.55
CA ALA A 124 -11.81 49.79 -15.98
C ALA A 124 -12.11 51.02 -16.84
N SER A 125 -12.96 51.93 -16.36
CA SER A 125 -13.29 53.20 -17.04
C SER A 125 -12.28 54.33 -16.79
N LYS A 126 -11.22 54.08 -15.98
CA LYS A 126 -10.23 55.09 -15.56
C LYS A 126 -10.85 56.33 -14.91
N ALA A 127 -11.83 56.12 -14.03
CA ALA A 127 -12.37 57.19 -13.19
C ALA A 127 -11.28 57.83 -12.31
N GLU A 128 -11.53 59.04 -11.80
CA GLU A 128 -10.57 59.74 -10.94
C GLU A 128 -10.23 58.92 -9.68
N ASN A 129 -8.96 58.93 -9.28
CA ASN A 129 -8.47 58.11 -8.17
C ASN A 129 -9.23 58.36 -6.86
N VAL A 130 -9.65 59.61 -6.59
CA VAL A 130 -10.46 59.97 -5.41
C VAL A 130 -11.78 59.19 -5.37
N VAL A 131 -12.46 59.07 -6.51
CA VAL A 131 -13.75 58.35 -6.65
C VAL A 131 -13.53 56.84 -6.50
N ILE A 132 -12.41 56.32 -7.01
CA ILE A 132 -12.02 54.91 -6.84
C ILE A 132 -11.70 54.61 -5.36
N ASP A 133 -10.95 55.48 -4.69
CA ASP A 133 -10.52 55.30 -3.31
C ASP A 133 -11.69 55.40 -2.32
N ASP A 134 -12.65 56.29 -2.54
CA ASP A 134 -13.88 56.35 -1.74
C ASP A 134 -14.78 55.13 -1.97
N ALA A 135 -14.90 54.65 -3.22
CA ALA A 135 -15.61 53.39 -3.50
C ALA A 135 -14.92 52.17 -2.83
N VAL A 136 -13.58 52.18 -2.73
CA VAL A 136 -12.77 51.17 -2.02
C VAL A 136 -12.96 51.28 -0.50
N LYS A 137 -13.02 52.47 0.09
CA LYS A 137 -13.33 52.65 1.54
C LYS A 137 -14.69 52.04 1.89
N VAL A 138 -15.72 52.29 1.09
CA VAL A 138 -17.05 51.67 1.28
C VAL A 138 -16.96 50.15 1.19
N LEU A 139 -16.22 49.61 0.22
CA LEU A 139 -16.00 48.16 0.09
C LEU A 139 -15.27 47.55 1.30
N LEU A 140 -14.32 48.28 1.89
CA LEU A 140 -13.59 47.84 3.09
C LEU A 140 -14.47 47.88 4.34
N ASN A 141 -15.30 48.92 4.50
CA ASN A 141 -16.25 49.02 5.61
C ASN A 141 -17.28 47.88 5.57
N LEU A 142 -17.89 47.61 4.42
CA LEU A 142 -18.85 46.49 4.26
C LEU A 142 -18.21 45.13 4.60
N LYS A 143 -16.94 44.91 4.22
CA LYS A 143 -16.20 43.70 4.62
C LYS A 143 -15.89 43.66 6.12
N GLY A 144 -15.66 44.81 6.75
CA GLY A 144 -15.50 44.95 8.20
C GLY A 144 -16.79 44.60 8.96
N GLU A 145 -17.93 45.12 8.52
CA GLU A 145 -19.26 44.79 9.05
C GLU A 145 -19.57 43.31 8.89
N TYR A 146 -19.31 42.74 7.72
CA TYR A 146 -19.44 41.29 7.50
C TYR A 146 -18.55 40.47 8.43
N LYS A 147 -17.31 40.89 8.68
CA LYS A 147 -16.41 40.23 9.64
C LYS A 147 -16.93 40.32 11.07
N ALA A 148 -17.50 41.47 11.46
CA ALA A 148 -18.11 41.67 12.78
C ALA A 148 -19.37 40.81 12.98
N VAL A 149 -20.20 40.64 11.94
CA VAL A 149 -21.45 39.85 12.00
C VAL A 149 -21.20 38.34 11.90
N THR A 150 -20.22 37.89 11.09
CA THR A 150 -20.00 36.47 10.80
C THR A 150 -18.81 35.84 11.52
N GLY A 151 -17.90 36.65 12.08
CA GLY A 151 -16.62 36.20 12.63
C GLY A 151 -15.59 35.76 11.59
N GLN A 152 -15.87 35.90 10.29
CA GLN A 152 -15.01 35.43 9.19
C GLN A 152 -14.64 36.58 8.24
N GLU A 153 -13.43 36.54 7.68
CA GLU A 153 -13.06 37.49 6.62
C GLU A 153 -13.72 37.13 5.30
N TRP A 154 -14.29 38.14 4.63
CA TRP A 154 -14.97 37.95 3.35
C TRP A 154 -13.99 37.50 2.26
N LYS A 155 -14.31 36.37 1.60
CA LYS A 155 -13.56 35.84 0.45
C LYS A 155 -14.49 35.74 -0.77
N PRO A 156 -14.07 36.21 -1.97
CA PRO A 156 -14.88 36.05 -3.18
C PRO A 156 -15.22 34.58 -3.44
N GLY A 157 -16.50 34.28 -3.68
CA GLY A 157 -16.96 32.93 -4.00
C GLY A 157 -17.12 31.96 -2.82
N VAL A 158 -16.93 32.41 -1.57
CA VAL A 158 -17.16 31.60 -0.36
C VAL A 158 -18.34 32.17 0.43
N VAL A 159 -19.41 31.39 0.60
CA VAL A 159 -20.52 31.72 1.50
C VAL A 159 -20.16 31.23 2.91
N PRO A 160 -20.33 32.04 3.97
CA PRO A 160 -19.87 31.69 5.31
C PRO A 160 -20.78 30.66 5.98
N THR A 161 -20.19 29.66 6.63
CA THR A 161 -20.92 28.65 7.40
C THR A 161 -21.38 29.21 8.74
N ILE A 162 -22.62 29.70 8.82
CA ILE A 162 -23.25 30.02 10.11
C ILE A 162 -23.49 28.70 10.87
N LYS A 163 -22.98 28.60 12.10
CA LYS A 163 -23.35 27.52 13.03
C LYS A 163 -24.80 27.71 13.50
N ALA A 164 -25.76 27.33 12.67
CA ALA A 164 -27.17 27.29 13.04
C ALA A 164 -27.44 26.10 13.98
N LYS A 165 -27.67 26.40 15.25
CA LYS A 165 -28.16 25.43 16.24
C LYS A 165 -29.70 25.47 16.21
N LEU A 166 -30.33 24.69 15.34
CA LEU A 166 -31.79 24.43 15.35
C LEU A 166 -32.08 23.10 14.65
N ALA A 167 -33.16 22.43 15.06
CA ALA A 167 -33.47 21.07 14.65
C ALA A 167 -33.95 20.98 13.19
N TYR A 168 -33.26 20.18 12.38
CA TYR A 168 -33.74 19.74 11.07
C TYR A 168 -33.57 18.22 10.98
N GLY A 169 -34.66 17.49 10.73
CA GLY A 169 -34.64 16.04 10.65
C GLY A 169 -33.94 15.55 9.39
N HIS A 170 -33.18 14.45 9.49
CA HIS A 170 -32.45 13.85 8.38
C HIS A 170 -33.36 13.54 7.16
N SER A 171 -34.60 13.08 7.40
CA SER A 171 -35.58 12.82 6.34
C SER A 171 -36.12 14.09 5.68
N GLN A 172 -36.24 15.19 6.43
CA GLN A 172 -36.80 16.44 5.91
C GLN A 172 -35.84 17.10 4.91
N LEU A 173 -34.53 17.00 5.16
CA LEU A 173 -33.51 17.46 4.21
C LEU A 173 -33.44 16.58 2.95
N ASP A 174 -33.67 15.27 3.08
CA ASP A 174 -33.82 14.35 1.95
C ASP A 174 -35.03 14.72 1.07
N ASP A 175 -36.20 14.93 1.69
CA ASP A 175 -37.43 15.35 1.02
C ASP A 175 -37.29 16.71 0.31
N ASP A 176 -36.62 17.67 0.94
CA ASP A 176 -36.42 19.01 0.37
C ASP A 176 -35.46 18.97 -0.84
N ILE A 177 -34.42 18.14 -0.79
CA ILE A 177 -33.54 17.89 -1.96
C ILE A 177 -34.31 17.19 -3.09
N ALA A 178 -35.16 16.22 -2.77
CA ALA A 178 -35.99 15.53 -3.75
C ALA A 178 -36.96 16.49 -4.46
N LYS A 179 -37.75 17.27 -3.69
CA LYS A 179 -38.71 18.27 -4.19
C LYS A 179 -38.03 19.35 -5.02
N GLN A 180 -36.92 19.92 -4.54
CA GLN A 180 -36.18 20.93 -5.31
C GLN A 180 -35.59 20.34 -6.61
N GLY A 181 -35.19 19.06 -6.57
CA GLY A 181 -34.77 18.30 -7.74
C GLY A 181 -35.90 18.07 -8.77
N GLU A 182 -37.16 18.04 -8.34
CA GLU A 182 -38.34 18.01 -9.22
C GLU A 182 -38.66 19.39 -9.80
N ILE A 183 -38.59 20.46 -8.99
CA ILE A 183 -38.79 21.84 -9.46
C ILE A 183 -37.79 22.18 -10.58
N VAL A 184 -36.51 21.83 -10.42
CA VAL A 184 -35.49 21.98 -11.47
C VAL A 184 -35.83 21.19 -12.74
N ARG A 185 -36.38 19.97 -12.61
CA ARG A 185 -36.82 19.15 -13.75
C ARG A 185 -38.05 19.76 -14.43
N ALA A 186 -39.02 20.26 -13.68
CA ALA A 186 -40.22 20.90 -14.18
C ALA A 186 -39.92 22.20 -14.94
N LEU A 187 -39.05 23.06 -14.40
CA LEU A 187 -38.60 24.31 -15.04
C LEU A 187 -37.82 24.03 -16.34
N LYS A 188 -36.94 23.02 -16.34
CA LYS A 188 -36.23 22.59 -17.56
C LYS A 188 -37.17 21.97 -18.61
N THR A 189 -38.18 21.23 -18.19
CA THR A 189 -39.14 20.56 -19.09
C THR A 189 -40.13 21.56 -19.71
N SER A 190 -40.58 22.55 -18.95
CA SER A 190 -41.44 23.64 -19.42
C SER A 190 -40.72 24.70 -20.25
N LYS A 191 -39.39 24.58 -20.43
CA LYS A 191 -38.53 25.60 -21.06
C LYS A 191 -38.68 26.99 -20.41
N ALA A 192 -38.76 27.02 -19.08
CA ALA A 192 -38.75 28.27 -18.33
C ALA A 192 -37.48 29.10 -18.62
N GLU A 193 -37.54 30.40 -18.34
CA GLU A 193 -36.41 31.30 -18.54
C GLU A 193 -35.14 30.79 -17.85
N LYS A 194 -34.01 30.89 -18.55
CA LYS A 194 -32.72 30.34 -18.10
C LYS A 194 -32.35 30.80 -16.69
N ALA A 195 -32.60 32.07 -16.35
CA ALA A 195 -32.35 32.62 -15.02
C ALA A 195 -33.10 31.84 -13.89
N LYS A 196 -34.37 31.49 -14.10
CA LYS A 196 -35.19 30.74 -13.13
C LYS A 196 -34.74 29.28 -13.00
N ILE A 197 -34.24 28.70 -14.10
CA ILE A 197 -33.62 27.37 -14.07
C ILE A 197 -32.31 27.39 -13.29
N ASP A 198 -31.45 28.39 -13.54
CA ASP A 198 -30.14 28.52 -12.90
C ASP A 198 -30.28 28.83 -11.39
N GLU A 199 -31.25 29.66 -11.00
CA GLU A 199 -31.63 29.92 -9.60
C GLU A 199 -32.12 28.66 -8.88
N ALA A 200 -33.05 27.90 -9.49
CA ALA A 200 -33.54 26.66 -8.92
C ALA A 200 -32.45 25.57 -8.79
N VAL A 201 -31.49 25.52 -9.75
CA VAL A 201 -30.32 24.64 -9.71
C VAL A 201 -29.36 25.05 -8.58
N LYS A 202 -29.16 26.35 -8.36
CA LYS A 202 -28.33 26.87 -7.27
C LYS A 202 -28.86 26.42 -5.90
N LEU A 203 -30.17 26.58 -5.66
CA LEU A 203 -30.80 26.15 -4.41
C LEU A 203 -30.70 24.61 -4.21
N LEU A 204 -30.80 23.82 -5.27
CA LEU A 204 -30.60 22.36 -5.21
C LEU A 204 -29.17 21.97 -4.79
N LEU A 205 -28.16 22.72 -5.24
CA LEU A 205 -26.76 22.49 -4.87
C LEU A 205 -26.50 22.91 -3.42
N GLU A 206 -27.09 24.01 -2.95
CA GLU A 206 -27.01 24.48 -1.57
C GLU A 206 -27.64 23.47 -0.58
N LEU A 207 -28.80 22.90 -0.91
CA LEU A 207 -29.43 21.84 -0.11
C LEU A 207 -28.56 20.57 -0.03
N LYS A 208 -27.99 20.11 -1.15
CA LYS A 208 -27.07 18.96 -1.17
C LYS A 208 -25.77 19.21 -0.41
N SER A 209 -25.23 20.42 -0.49
CA SER A 209 -24.08 20.84 0.32
C SER A 209 -24.41 20.78 1.82
N THR A 210 -25.60 21.28 2.20
CA THR A 210 -26.10 21.22 3.58
C THR A 210 -26.24 19.77 4.06
N TYR A 211 -26.76 18.86 3.24
CA TYR A 211 -26.84 17.44 3.57
C TYR A 211 -25.45 16.82 3.80
N LYS A 212 -24.47 17.14 2.96
CA LYS A 212 -23.08 16.69 3.15
C LYS A 212 -22.49 17.17 4.47
N ILE A 213 -22.76 18.42 4.85
CA ILE A 213 -22.30 19.01 6.11
C ILE A 213 -22.96 18.36 7.33
N VAL A 214 -24.27 18.07 7.27
CA VAL A 214 -25.03 17.50 8.39
C VAL A 214 -24.79 15.98 8.56
N THR A 215 -24.61 15.24 7.47
CA THR A 215 -24.52 13.76 7.47
C THR A 215 -23.11 13.21 7.31
N GLY A 216 -22.16 14.05 6.88
CA GLY A 216 -20.81 13.63 6.50
C GLY A 216 -20.73 12.90 5.15
N GLN A 217 -21.84 12.74 4.41
CA GLN A 217 -21.89 11.98 3.16
C GLN A 217 -22.50 12.79 2.00
N ASP A 218 -22.00 12.58 0.79
CA ASP A 218 -22.65 13.14 -0.42
C ASP A 218 -24.06 12.57 -0.60
N TRP A 219 -25.03 13.45 -0.83
CA TRP A 219 -26.42 13.06 -1.04
C TRP A 219 -26.56 12.14 -2.26
N LYS A 220 -26.96 10.90 -2.01
CA LYS A 220 -27.35 9.93 -3.04
C LYS A 220 -28.88 9.86 -3.08
N PRO A 221 -29.52 9.83 -4.27
CA PRO A 221 -30.95 9.60 -4.35
C PRO A 221 -31.27 8.22 -3.75
N SER A 222 -31.89 8.20 -2.58
CA SER A 222 -32.39 6.96 -1.99
C SER A 222 -33.58 6.46 -2.81
N ALA A 223 -33.69 5.14 -2.97
CA ALA A 223 -34.83 4.54 -3.64
C ALA A 223 -36.07 4.64 -2.72
N ALA A 224 -37.03 5.48 -3.09
CA ALA A 224 -38.29 5.61 -2.37
C ALA A 224 -39.07 4.26 -2.36
N PRO A 225 -39.81 3.96 -1.28
CA PRO A 225 -40.43 2.65 -1.09
C PRO A 225 -41.56 2.35 -2.09
N SER A 226 -41.75 1.06 -2.35
CA SER A 226 -42.74 0.54 -3.29
C SER A 226 -44.20 0.79 -2.88
N SER A 227 -44.90 1.71 -3.55
CA SER A 227 -46.33 1.57 -3.86
C SER A 227 -46.82 2.54 -4.96
N ALA A 228 -47.08 2.05 -6.18
CA ALA A 228 -47.98 2.66 -7.19
C ALA A 228 -48.12 1.79 -8.47
N THR A 229 -48.44 0.51 -8.33
CA THR A 229 -48.57 -0.42 -9.47
C THR A 229 -49.90 -0.22 -10.21
N SER A 230 -49.93 0.66 -11.23
CA SER A 230 -50.99 0.70 -12.27
C SER A 230 -50.62 1.55 -13.49
N GLY A 231 -50.12 2.78 -13.29
CA GLY A 231 -49.93 3.75 -14.39
C GLY A 231 -48.84 3.39 -15.41
N ASN A 232 -47.70 2.85 -14.95
CA ASN A 232 -46.57 2.57 -15.82
C ASN A 232 -46.82 1.39 -16.79
N LEU A 233 -47.59 0.38 -16.39
CA LEU A 233 -47.93 -0.77 -17.25
C LEU A 233 -48.79 -0.36 -18.45
N LEU A 234 -49.78 0.53 -18.25
CA LEU A 234 -50.62 1.05 -19.33
C LEU A 234 -49.82 1.86 -20.36
N LEU A 235 -48.85 2.67 -19.90
CA LEU A 235 -48.02 3.47 -20.79
C LEU A 235 -47.04 2.59 -21.59
N ASP A 236 -46.48 1.57 -20.96
CA ASP A 236 -45.59 0.59 -21.59
C ASP A 236 -46.31 -0.21 -22.71
N GLN A 237 -47.53 -0.66 -22.42
CA GLN A 237 -48.37 -1.37 -23.37
C GLN A 237 -48.85 -0.46 -24.51
N ALA A 238 -49.19 0.80 -24.23
CA ALA A 238 -49.54 1.78 -25.27
C ALA A 238 -48.38 2.08 -26.23
N ILE A 239 -47.15 2.17 -25.73
CA ILE A 239 -45.95 2.32 -26.56
C ILE A 239 -45.70 1.09 -27.42
N THR A 240 -45.87 -0.11 -26.86
CA THR A 240 -45.73 -1.37 -27.58
C THR A 240 -46.73 -1.46 -28.74
N ASN A 241 -48.02 -1.28 -28.44
CA ASN A 241 -49.10 -1.35 -29.43
C ASN A 241 -48.94 -0.32 -30.55
N GLN A 242 -48.57 0.93 -30.22
CA GLN A 242 -48.32 1.97 -31.22
C GLN A 242 -47.05 1.65 -32.05
N GLY A 243 -46.06 0.99 -31.46
CA GLY A 243 -44.88 0.47 -32.16
C GLY A 243 -45.21 -0.63 -33.15
N ASP A 244 -46.17 -1.48 -32.83
CA ASP A 244 -46.66 -2.54 -33.72
C ASP A 244 -47.52 -1.98 -34.85
N LEU A 245 -48.36 -0.98 -34.58
CA LEU A 245 -49.11 -0.26 -35.62
C LEU A 245 -48.16 0.43 -36.63
N VAL A 246 -47.08 1.06 -36.16
CA VAL A 246 -46.06 1.64 -37.05
C VAL A 246 -45.36 0.56 -37.89
N ARG A 247 -45.09 -0.62 -37.31
CA ARG A 247 -44.49 -1.75 -38.03
C ARG A 247 -45.43 -2.34 -39.07
N SER A 248 -46.72 -2.52 -38.75
CA SER A 248 -47.72 -3.07 -39.68
C SER A 248 -48.00 -2.12 -40.84
N LEU A 249 -48.18 -0.82 -40.59
CA LEU A 249 -48.36 0.20 -41.64
C LEU A 249 -47.14 0.30 -42.58
N LYS A 250 -45.92 0.15 -42.05
CA LYS A 250 -44.70 0.08 -42.88
C LYS A 250 -44.62 -1.22 -43.69
N ALA A 251 -45.02 -2.36 -43.11
CA ALA A 251 -45.01 -3.65 -43.79
C ALA A 251 -46.05 -3.74 -44.91
N SER A 252 -47.23 -3.16 -44.74
CA SER A 252 -48.28 -3.08 -45.75
C SER A 252 -48.06 -1.99 -46.81
N LYS A 253 -46.97 -1.22 -46.73
CA LYS A 253 -46.68 -0.06 -47.59
C LYS A 253 -47.81 0.98 -47.59
N ALA A 254 -48.43 1.22 -46.44
CA ALA A 254 -49.45 2.26 -46.27
C ALA A 254 -48.91 3.67 -46.60
N ASP A 255 -49.82 4.63 -46.81
CA ASP A 255 -49.45 6.01 -47.14
C ASP A 255 -48.43 6.59 -46.15
N LYS A 256 -47.37 7.18 -46.70
CA LYS A 256 -46.26 7.73 -45.92
C LYS A 256 -46.73 8.73 -44.84
N ALA A 257 -47.73 9.56 -45.13
CA ALA A 257 -48.31 10.49 -44.17
C ALA A 257 -48.89 9.78 -42.92
N LYS A 258 -49.60 8.66 -43.10
CA LYS A 258 -50.19 7.87 -42.00
C LYS A 258 -49.11 7.16 -41.18
N ILE A 259 -48.04 6.71 -41.83
CA ILE A 259 -46.86 6.14 -41.18
C ILE A 259 -46.16 7.20 -40.31
N ASP A 260 -45.91 8.39 -40.87
CA ASP A 260 -45.19 9.47 -40.19
C ASP A 260 -45.99 10.04 -39.01
N GLU A 261 -47.32 10.12 -39.12
CA GLU A 261 -48.22 10.45 -38.00
C GLU A 261 -48.18 9.39 -36.89
N ALA A 262 -48.30 8.10 -37.24
CA ALA A 262 -48.21 7.01 -36.27
C ALA A 262 -46.84 6.96 -35.55
N VAL A 263 -45.74 7.27 -36.26
CA VAL A 263 -44.38 7.41 -35.71
C VAL A 263 -44.29 8.60 -34.75
N LYS A 264 -44.89 9.74 -35.08
CA LYS A 264 -44.90 10.94 -34.22
C LYS A 264 -45.58 10.64 -32.88
N THR A 265 -46.73 9.96 -32.89
CA THR A 265 -47.44 9.52 -31.68
C THR A 265 -46.61 8.53 -30.86
N LEU A 266 -45.92 7.58 -31.49
CA LEU A 266 -45.01 6.65 -30.81
C LEU A 266 -43.86 7.36 -30.07
N LEU A 267 -43.25 8.37 -30.69
CA LEU A 267 -42.17 9.15 -30.09
C LEU A 267 -42.66 9.99 -28.91
N GLU A 268 -43.87 10.55 -28.98
CA GLU A 268 -44.48 11.30 -27.89
C GLU A 268 -44.77 10.42 -26.67
N LEU A 269 -45.29 9.21 -26.89
CA LEU A 269 -45.51 8.22 -25.82
C LEU A 269 -44.19 7.78 -25.17
N LYS A 270 -43.15 7.49 -25.95
CA LYS A 270 -41.80 7.17 -25.42
C LYS A 270 -41.18 8.33 -24.62
N ARG A 271 -41.42 9.57 -25.05
CA ARG A 271 -41.00 10.77 -24.29
C ARG A 271 -41.72 10.84 -22.94
N LYS A 272 -43.04 10.61 -22.91
CA LYS A 272 -43.82 10.55 -21.65
C LYS A 272 -43.31 9.46 -20.70
N TYR A 273 -42.99 8.28 -21.22
CA TYR A 273 -42.38 7.22 -20.39
C TYR A 273 -41.06 7.67 -19.78
N LYS A 274 -40.12 8.21 -20.59
CA LYS A 274 -38.84 8.73 -20.09
C LYS A 274 -38.99 9.81 -19.01
N ILE A 275 -40.03 10.64 -19.09
CA ILE A 275 -40.33 11.66 -18.07
C ILE A 275 -40.83 11.02 -16.77
N VAL A 276 -41.69 10.00 -16.84
CA VAL A 276 -42.31 9.36 -15.67
C VAL A 276 -41.39 8.34 -14.99
N THR A 277 -40.64 7.54 -15.75
CA THR A 277 -39.75 6.49 -15.20
C THR A 277 -38.31 6.95 -15.03
N GLY A 278 -37.93 8.09 -15.59
CA GLY A 278 -36.55 8.58 -15.64
C GLY A 278 -35.63 7.82 -16.62
N THR A 279 -36.11 6.77 -17.29
CA THR A 279 -35.32 5.88 -18.15
C THR A 279 -35.87 5.86 -19.58
N GLU A 280 -34.99 5.72 -20.58
CA GLU A 280 -35.47 5.56 -21.96
C GLU A 280 -36.22 4.24 -22.14
N TRP A 281 -37.41 4.32 -22.73
CA TRP A 281 -38.23 3.15 -23.00
C TRP A 281 -37.49 2.14 -23.89
N LYS A 282 -37.21 0.97 -23.31
CA LYS A 282 -36.70 -0.21 -24.01
C LYS A 282 -37.81 -1.27 -24.03
N PRO A 283 -38.07 -1.93 -25.16
CA PRO A 283 -39.04 -3.01 -25.21
C PRO A 283 -38.54 -4.23 -24.42
N GLU A 284 -39.11 -4.48 -23.24
CA GLU A 284 -38.97 -5.72 -22.50
C GLU A 284 -40.37 -6.32 -22.28
N ALA A 285 -40.56 -7.59 -22.64
CA ALA A 285 -41.88 -8.22 -22.66
C ALA A 285 -42.25 -8.85 -21.31
N SER A 286 -43.44 -8.54 -20.80
CA SER A 286 -44.11 -9.26 -19.70
C SER A 286 -45.18 -10.25 -20.21
N PRO A 287 -45.60 -11.26 -19.41
CA PRO A 287 -45.88 -12.60 -19.96
C PRO A 287 -47.34 -13.09 -19.90
N ALA A 288 -47.69 -14.06 -20.77
CA ALA A 288 -48.69 -15.13 -20.59
C ALA A 288 -48.77 -16.00 -21.88
N PRO A 289 -49.44 -17.18 -21.89
CA PRO A 289 -49.38 -18.34 -20.97
C PRO A 289 -48.92 -19.63 -21.72
N LYS A 290 -49.20 -20.84 -21.16
CA LYS A 290 -48.60 -22.15 -21.51
C LYS A 290 -48.68 -22.62 -22.99
N ALA A 291 -47.52 -23.07 -23.52
CA ALA A 291 -47.23 -24.22 -24.44
C ALA A 291 -48.00 -24.37 -25.78
N PRO A 292 -47.35 -24.75 -26.92
CA PRO A 292 -46.37 -25.85 -27.01
C PRO A 292 -45.03 -25.51 -27.73
N GLN A 293 -44.25 -26.55 -28.04
CA GLN A 293 -42.81 -26.54 -28.37
C GLN A 293 -42.44 -26.16 -29.82
N THR A 294 -41.11 -26.11 -30.05
CA THR A 294 -40.32 -26.03 -31.31
C THR A 294 -39.97 -24.63 -31.82
N GLY A 295 -38.68 -24.41 -32.14
CA GLY A 295 -38.19 -23.17 -32.77
C GLY A 295 -36.72 -22.78 -32.50
N ASN A 296 -36.15 -23.08 -31.32
CA ASN A 296 -34.85 -22.52 -30.92
C ASN A 296 -33.60 -23.30 -31.37
N SER A 297 -33.74 -24.40 -32.13
CA SER A 297 -32.61 -25.20 -32.62
C SER A 297 -32.15 -24.83 -34.04
N SER A 298 -33.03 -24.34 -34.93
CA SER A 298 -32.66 -24.18 -36.35
C SER A 298 -31.65 -23.06 -36.58
N PHE A 299 -31.82 -21.88 -35.98
CA PHE A 299 -30.92 -20.74 -36.16
C PHE A 299 -29.47 -21.04 -35.75
N ASN A 300 -29.26 -21.84 -34.71
CA ASN A 300 -27.91 -22.19 -34.24
C ASN A 300 -27.18 -23.08 -35.26
N GLU A 301 -27.88 -24.09 -35.80
CA GLU A 301 -27.35 -24.92 -36.88
C GLU A 301 -27.14 -24.12 -38.17
N GLU A 302 -28.08 -23.26 -38.57
CA GLU A 302 -28.00 -22.46 -39.79
C GLU A 302 -26.79 -21.50 -39.76
N ILE A 303 -26.53 -20.83 -38.62
CA ILE A 303 -25.35 -19.98 -38.46
C ILE A 303 -24.06 -20.80 -38.48
N THR A 304 -24.07 -22.00 -37.88
CA THR A 304 -22.90 -22.89 -37.86
C THR A 304 -22.58 -23.38 -39.29
N LYS A 305 -23.57 -23.96 -39.97
CA LYS A 305 -23.49 -24.45 -41.36
C LYS A 305 -23.06 -23.36 -42.34
N GLN A 306 -23.62 -22.15 -42.22
CA GLN A 306 -23.20 -21.00 -43.05
C GLN A 306 -21.78 -20.53 -42.70
N GLY A 307 -21.37 -20.65 -41.43
CA GLY A 307 -20.01 -20.36 -40.97
C GLY A 307 -18.98 -21.38 -41.45
N ASP A 308 -19.35 -22.66 -41.55
CA ASP A 308 -18.54 -23.72 -42.16
C ASP A 308 -18.42 -23.51 -43.68
N LEU A 309 -19.51 -23.13 -44.36
CA LEU A 309 -19.51 -22.80 -45.80
C LEU A 309 -18.58 -21.63 -46.13
N VAL A 310 -18.59 -20.56 -45.32
CA VAL A 310 -17.62 -19.45 -45.48
C VAL A 310 -16.17 -19.92 -45.28
N ARG A 311 -15.92 -20.85 -44.34
CA ARG A 311 -14.59 -21.43 -44.12
C ARG A 311 -14.16 -22.34 -45.27
N SER A 312 -15.05 -23.19 -45.80
CA SER A 312 -14.73 -24.09 -46.92
C SER A 312 -14.51 -23.33 -48.23
N LEU A 313 -15.32 -22.32 -48.54
CA LEU A 313 -15.12 -21.46 -49.71
C LEU A 313 -13.80 -20.69 -49.65
N LYS A 314 -13.38 -20.23 -48.46
CA LYS A 314 -12.07 -19.60 -48.24
C LYS A 314 -10.92 -20.60 -48.36
N ALA A 315 -11.05 -21.80 -47.80
CA ALA A 315 -10.05 -22.86 -47.91
C ALA A 315 -9.87 -23.34 -49.37
N ALA A 316 -10.96 -23.43 -50.13
CA ALA A 316 -10.97 -23.78 -51.54
C ALA A 316 -10.56 -22.65 -52.50
N LYS A 317 -10.20 -21.46 -51.98
CA LYS A 317 -9.87 -20.24 -52.76
C LYS A 317 -10.94 -19.88 -53.81
N ALA A 318 -12.21 -20.01 -53.44
CA ALA A 318 -13.33 -19.65 -54.32
C ALA A 318 -13.33 -18.14 -54.64
N GLU A 319 -14.06 -17.73 -55.69
CA GLU A 319 -14.14 -16.32 -56.06
C GLU A 319 -14.64 -15.43 -54.92
N LYS A 320 -13.99 -14.27 -54.79
CA LYS A 320 -14.23 -13.30 -53.72
C LYS A 320 -15.69 -12.85 -53.64
N SER A 321 -16.35 -12.66 -54.79
CA SER A 321 -17.79 -12.35 -54.90
C SER A 321 -18.67 -13.34 -54.11
N LYS A 322 -18.43 -14.64 -54.29
CA LYS A 322 -19.19 -15.73 -53.65
C LYS A 322 -18.87 -15.85 -52.15
N ILE A 323 -17.62 -15.57 -51.77
CA ILE A 323 -17.21 -15.53 -50.36
C ILE A 323 -17.89 -14.36 -49.64
N ASP A 324 -17.88 -13.16 -50.22
CA ASP A 324 -18.45 -11.95 -49.64
C ASP A 324 -19.99 -12.05 -49.51
N GLU A 325 -20.65 -12.66 -50.49
CA GLU A 325 -22.09 -12.97 -50.43
C GLU A 325 -22.42 -13.98 -49.33
N ALA A 326 -21.66 -15.08 -49.20
CA ALA A 326 -21.83 -16.06 -48.13
C ALA A 326 -21.59 -15.47 -46.73
N VAL A 327 -20.62 -14.55 -46.60
CA VAL A 327 -20.35 -13.77 -45.36
C VAL A 327 -21.51 -12.84 -45.02
N LYS A 328 -22.11 -12.18 -46.03
CA LYS A 328 -23.26 -11.28 -45.84
C LYS A 328 -24.49 -12.02 -45.29
N VAL A 329 -24.73 -13.25 -45.76
CA VAL A 329 -25.78 -14.14 -45.22
C VAL A 329 -25.47 -14.54 -43.78
N LEU A 330 -24.23 -14.94 -43.48
CA LEU A 330 -23.79 -15.31 -42.13
C LEU A 330 -24.00 -14.18 -41.10
N LEU A 331 -23.64 -12.94 -41.45
CA LEU A 331 -23.82 -11.78 -40.59
C LEU A 331 -25.30 -11.47 -40.34
N ASN A 332 -26.16 -11.64 -41.35
CA ASN A 332 -27.60 -11.43 -41.23
C ASN A 332 -28.26 -12.49 -40.33
N LEU A 333 -27.87 -13.76 -40.45
CA LEU A 333 -28.32 -14.83 -39.54
C LEU A 333 -27.90 -14.56 -38.09
N LYS A 334 -26.64 -14.14 -37.84
CA LYS A 334 -26.18 -13.75 -36.49
C LYS A 334 -26.94 -12.53 -35.92
N ALA A 335 -27.26 -11.55 -36.75
CA ALA A 335 -28.09 -10.41 -36.35
C ALA A 335 -29.51 -10.84 -35.95
N LYS A 336 -30.13 -11.76 -36.71
CA LYS A 336 -31.43 -12.36 -36.37
C LYS A 336 -31.37 -13.14 -35.06
N TYR A 337 -30.34 -13.96 -34.84
CA TYR A 337 -30.14 -14.65 -33.55
C TYR A 337 -30.02 -13.66 -32.39
N LYS A 338 -29.29 -12.56 -32.55
CA LYS A 338 -29.19 -11.51 -31.51
C LYS A 338 -30.53 -10.86 -31.21
N ILE A 339 -31.36 -10.61 -32.23
CA ILE A 339 -32.70 -10.05 -32.07
C ILE A 339 -33.64 -11.01 -31.34
N VAL A 340 -33.56 -12.32 -31.65
CA VAL A 340 -34.46 -13.34 -31.06
C VAL A 340 -34.03 -13.78 -29.65
N THR A 341 -32.72 -13.90 -29.40
CA THR A 341 -32.18 -14.40 -28.11
C THR A 341 -31.71 -13.31 -27.15
N GLY A 342 -31.65 -12.05 -27.61
CA GLY A 342 -31.07 -10.92 -26.86
C GLY A 342 -29.55 -10.96 -26.69
N LYS A 343 -28.86 -11.97 -27.21
CA LYS A 343 -27.41 -12.19 -27.01
C LYS A 343 -26.66 -12.32 -28.35
N ASP A 344 -25.44 -11.80 -28.41
CA ASP A 344 -24.56 -12.02 -29.56
C ASP A 344 -24.28 -13.52 -29.73
N TRP A 345 -24.39 -14.00 -30.97
CA TRP A 345 -24.12 -15.41 -31.27
C TRP A 345 -22.65 -15.74 -31.03
N GLN A 346 -22.40 -16.61 -30.03
CA GLN A 346 -21.08 -17.16 -29.78
C GLN A 346 -21.01 -18.61 -30.28
N PRO A 347 -19.86 -19.07 -30.83
CA PRO A 347 -19.77 -20.38 -31.50
C PRO A 347 -20.12 -21.62 -30.66
N ASN A 348 -20.18 -21.52 -29.34
CA ASN A 348 -20.45 -22.62 -28.40
C ASN A 348 -21.65 -22.34 -27.46
N ALA A 349 -22.60 -21.48 -27.83
CA ALA A 349 -23.79 -21.22 -27.01
C ALA A 349 -24.93 -22.22 -27.28
N GLN A 350 -25.10 -23.23 -26.41
CA GLN A 350 -26.32 -24.04 -26.29
C GLN A 350 -26.80 -24.14 -24.83
N PRO A 351 -28.08 -24.52 -24.59
CA PRO A 351 -28.74 -24.35 -23.30
C PRO A 351 -28.39 -25.43 -22.28
N ALA A 352 -28.56 -25.10 -21.00
CA ALA A 352 -28.32 -26.03 -19.90
C ALA A 352 -29.39 -27.13 -19.81
N ALA A 353 -29.03 -28.35 -20.21
CA ALA A 353 -29.46 -29.59 -19.55
C ALA A 353 -28.51 -30.76 -19.93
N THR A 354 -27.83 -31.32 -18.92
CA THR A 354 -27.43 -32.75 -18.81
C THR A 354 -26.78 -33.46 -20.03
N SER A 355 -25.43 -33.49 -20.10
CA SER A 355 -24.70 -34.71 -20.53
C SER A 355 -23.16 -34.71 -20.30
N ASP A 356 -22.49 -33.55 -20.15
CA ASP A 356 -21.03 -33.51 -20.34
C ASP A 356 -20.14 -33.72 -19.09
N ASP A 357 -20.67 -33.67 -17.86
CA ASP A 357 -19.86 -33.98 -16.67
C ASP A 357 -19.33 -35.43 -16.69
N SER A 358 -20.10 -36.38 -17.25
CA SER A 358 -19.60 -37.76 -17.43
C SER A 358 -18.51 -37.84 -18.48
N LYS A 359 -18.60 -37.08 -19.58
CA LYS A 359 -17.55 -37.04 -20.63
C LYS A 359 -16.28 -36.36 -20.12
N ILE A 360 -16.40 -35.31 -19.32
CA ILE A 360 -15.24 -34.63 -18.70
C ILE A 360 -14.59 -35.55 -17.66
N ALA A 361 -15.38 -36.25 -16.83
CA ALA A 361 -14.85 -37.25 -15.88
C ALA A 361 -14.19 -38.43 -16.60
N GLU A 362 -14.79 -38.95 -17.66
CA GLU A 362 -14.24 -40.03 -18.48
C GLU A 362 -12.95 -39.61 -19.19
N LEU A 363 -12.91 -38.40 -19.77
CA LEU A 363 -11.72 -37.84 -20.40
C LEU A 363 -10.59 -37.58 -19.38
N LEU A 364 -10.92 -37.11 -18.16
CA LEU A 364 -9.95 -37.00 -17.06
C LEU A 364 -9.37 -38.37 -16.66
N ASN A 365 -10.22 -39.40 -16.58
CA ASN A 365 -9.77 -40.77 -16.32
C ASN A 365 -8.90 -41.33 -17.45
N GLN A 366 -9.24 -41.06 -18.72
CA GLN A 366 -8.42 -41.42 -19.88
C GLN A 366 -7.06 -40.71 -19.87
N ILE A 367 -6.99 -39.42 -19.53
CA ILE A 367 -5.72 -38.67 -19.38
C ILE A 367 -4.87 -39.26 -18.24
N ALA A 368 -5.49 -39.63 -17.12
CA ALA A 368 -4.79 -40.27 -16.01
C ALA A 368 -4.21 -41.63 -16.41
N ALA A 369 -5.05 -42.54 -16.94
CA ALA A 369 -4.66 -43.87 -17.36
C ALA A 369 -3.60 -43.85 -18.48
N GLN A 370 -3.74 -42.97 -19.47
CA GLN A 370 -2.75 -42.79 -20.53
C GLN A 370 -1.43 -42.20 -19.99
N GLY A 371 -1.51 -41.31 -18.98
CA GLY A 371 -0.35 -40.81 -18.26
C GLY A 371 0.40 -41.91 -17.49
N ASP A 372 -0.32 -42.82 -16.85
CA ASP A 372 0.26 -43.99 -16.17
C ASP A 372 0.84 -45.00 -17.15
N LYS A 373 0.18 -45.25 -18.28
CA LYS A 373 0.71 -46.09 -19.37
C LYS A 373 2.05 -45.54 -19.89
N VAL A 374 2.13 -44.23 -20.15
CA VAL A 374 3.40 -43.57 -20.53
C VAL A 374 4.46 -43.67 -19.42
N ARG A 375 4.08 -43.56 -18.15
CA ARG A 375 5.02 -43.78 -17.01
C ARG A 375 5.54 -45.22 -16.96
N GLN A 376 4.66 -46.21 -17.10
CA GLN A 376 5.01 -47.64 -17.06
C GLN A 376 5.90 -48.04 -18.23
N ILE A 377 5.57 -47.61 -19.46
CA ILE A 377 6.36 -47.91 -20.66
C ILE A 377 7.75 -47.25 -20.60
N LYS A 378 7.86 -46.03 -20.05
CA LYS A 378 9.16 -45.39 -19.78
C LYS A 378 9.95 -46.10 -18.67
N ALA A 379 9.30 -46.53 -17.59
CA ALA A 379 9.94 -47.29 -16.51
C ALA A 379 10.44 -48.67 -16.99
N ALA A 380 9.71 -49.30 -17.91
CA ALA A 380 10.08 -50.56 -18.57
C ALA A 380 11.15 -50.41 -19.67
N LYS A 381 11.67 -49.20 -19.91
CA LYS A 381 12.69 -48.90 -20.94
C LYS A 381 12.32 -49.36 -22.36
N ALA A 382 11.04 -49.25 -22.74
CA ALA A 382 10.62 -49.58 -24.10
C ALA A 382 11.25 -48.64 -25.15
N GLU A 383 11.23 -49.06 -26.42
CA GLU A 383 11.81 -48.29 -27.50
C GLU A 383 11.16 -46.90 -27.66
N LYS A 384 11.99 -45.92 -28.05
CA LYS A 384 11.59 -44.51 -28.16
C LYS A 384 10.38 -44.30 -29.07
N GLY A 385 10.29 -45.03 -30.19
CA GLY A 385 9.15 -44.94 -31.12
C GLY A 385 7.82 -45.34 -30.47
N VAL A 386 7.81 -46.32 -29.57
CA VAL A 386 6.61 -46.75 -28.82
C VAL A 386 6.23 -45.69 -27.78
N ILE A 387 7.22 -45.13 -27.08
CA ILE A 387 7.01 -44.05 -26.11
C ILE A 387 6.43 -42.80 -26.78
N ASP A 388 6.96 -42.39 -27.93
CA ASP A 388 6.56 -41.16 -28.61
C ASP A 388 5.11 -41.23 -29.14
N VAL A 389 4.65 -42.40 -29.59
CA VAL A 389 3.24 -42.64 -29.96
C VAL A 389 2.31 -42.46 -28.76
N GLU A 390 2.62 -43.07 -27.63
CA GLU A 390 1.77 -43.01 -26.42
C GLU A 390 1.79 -41.61 -25.78
N VAL A 391 2.90 -40.87 -25.89
CA VAL A 391 3.01 -39.45 -25.52
C VAL A 391 2.15 -38.57 -26.44
N LYS A 392 2.15 -38.82 -27.75
CA LYS A 392 1.31 -38.10 -28.72
C LYS A 392 -0.19 -38.30 -28.42
N ASN A 393 -0.59 -39.51 -28.05
CA ASN A 393 -1.96 -39.82 -27.60
C ASN A 393 -2.32 -39.05 -26.32
N LEU A 394 -1.42 -39.00 -25.34
CA LEU A 394 -1.61 -38.22 -24.10
C LEU A 394 -1.77 -36.71 -24.37
N LEU A 395 -1.00 -36.16 -25.32
CA LEU A 395 -1.10 -34.75 -25.73
C LEU A 395 -2.44 -34.47 -26.44
N ASN A 396 -2.93 -35.39 -27.28
CA ASN A 396 -4.23 -35.27 -27.94
C ASN A 396 -5.38 -35.25 -26.91
N LEU A 397 -5.39 -36.16 -25.93
CA LEU A 397 -6.40 -36.17 -24.86
C LEU A 397 -6.39 -34.87 -24.04
N LYS A 398 -5.21 -34.31 -23.74
CA LYS A 398 -5.10 -33.00 -23.07
C LYS A 398 -5.58 -31.83 -23.94
N ALA A 399 -5.35 -31.89 -25.25
CA ALA A 399 -5.89 -30.90 -26.19
C ALA A 399 -7.42 -30.97 -26.27
N GLN A 400 -8.01 -32.17 -26.24
CA GLN A 400 -9.45 -32.37 -26.15
C GLN A 400 -9.99 -31.80 -24.83
N TYR A 401 -9.33 -32.05 -23.69
CA TYR A 401 -9.71 -31.45 -22.41
C TYR A 401 -9.68 -29.91 -22.46
N LYS A 402 -8.62 -29.33 -23.04
CA LYS A 402 -8.52 -27.87 -23.25
C LYS A 402 -9.64 -27.34 -24.14
N SER A 403 -10.03 -28.07 -25.18
CA SER A 403 -11.10 -27.66 -26.09
C SER A 403 -12.51 -27.69 -25.46
N ILE A 404 -12.73 -28.58 -24.47
CA ILE A 404 -14.01 -28.74 -23.77
C ILE A 404 -14.11 -27.81 -22.55
N VAL A 405 -13.03 -27.72 -21.75
CA VAL A 405 -13.02 -26.98 -20.46
C VAL A 405 -12.45 -25.56 -20.61
N GLY A 406 -11.80 -25.24 -21.73
CA GLY A 406 -11.21 -23.92 -22.00
C GLY A 406 -9.90 -23.62 -21.24
N SER A 407 -9.41 -24.57 -20.43
CA SER A 407 -8.20 -24.44 -19.60
C SER A 407 -7.27 -25.64 -19.78
N ASP A 408 -5.96 -25.44 -19.62
CA ASP A 408 -4.97 -26.53 -19.70
C ASP A 408 -5.10 -27.52 -18.53
N TRP A 409 -5.02 -28.81 -18.85
CA TRP A 409 -5.04 -29.87 -17.84
C TRP A 409 -3.79 -29.83 -16.95
N THR A 410 -3.97 -29.85 -15.63
CA THR A 410 -2.87 -29.98 -14.65
C THR A 410 -2.97 -31.27 -13.83
N PRO A 411 -1.87 -31.79 -13.25
CA PRO A 411 -1.91 -33.01 -12.41
C PRO A 411 -2.75 -32.92 -11.13
N LYS A 412 -3.23 -31.73 -10.75
CA LYS A 412 -4.10 -31.50 -9.58
C LYS A 412 -5.57 -31.30 -9.95
N THR A 413 -5.94 -31.50 -11.21
CA THR A 413 -7.30 -31.27 -11.72
C THR A 413 -8.20 -32.43 -11.29
N VAL A 414 -9.23 -32.14 -10.49
CA VAL A 414 -10.24 -33.11 -10.01
C VAL A 414 -11.61 -32.71 -10.57
N ALA A 415 -12.48 -33.67 -10.84
CA ALA A 415 -13.83 -33.40 -11.33
C ALA A 415 -14.64 -32.54 -10.34
N PRO A 416 -15.53 -31.63 -10.80
CA PRO A 416 -16.35 -30.82 -9.91
C PRO A 416 -17.32 -31.68 -9.08
N VAL A 417 -17.39 -31.41 -7.78
CA VAL A 417 -18.45 -31.93 -6.91
C VAL A 417 -19.16 -30.72 -6.31
N HIS A 418 -20.43 -30.50 -6.69
CA HIS A 418 -21.25 -29.47 -6.06
C HIS A 418 -21.78 -29.97 -4.71
N ALA A 419 -21.51 -29.20 -3.65
CA ALA A 419 -22.10 -29.40 -2.34
C ALA A 419 -23.52 -28.82 -2.30
N PRO A 420 -24.53 -29.52 -1.79
CA PRO A 420 -25.87 -28.98 -1.63
C PRO A 420 -25.92 -27.96 -0.47
N VAL A 421 -26.64 -26.87 -0.69
CA VAL A 421 -27.02 -25.92 0.36
C VAL A 421 -28.13 -26.55 1.20
N ILE A 422 -27.93 -26.62 2.51
CA ILE A 422 -28.98 -27.04 3.46
C ILE A 422 -29.71 -25.79 3.95
N THR A 423 -31.03 -25.76 3.76
CA THR A 423 -31.95 -24.83 4.43
C THR A 423 -32.87 -25.65 5.32
N GLU A 424 -33.03 -25.27 6.58
CA GLU A 424 -33.91 -25.95 7.53
C GLU A 424 -35.39 -25.68 7.22
N GLN A 425 -36.19 -26.75 7.03
CA GLN A 425 -37.60 -26.83 7.45
C GLN A 425 -37.97 -28.28 7.82
N ILE A 426 -39.07 -28.46 8.55
CA ILE A 426 -39.25 -29.51 9.57
C ILE A 426 -40.26 -30.61 9.14
N THR A 427 -39.77 -31.86 8.98
CA THR A 427 -40.48 -33.19 9.13
C THR A 427 -41.67 -33.53 8.20
N PRO A 428 -42.15 -34.81 8.09
CA PRO A 428 -41.81 -36.04 8.84
C PRO A 428 -41.37 -37.27 7.98
N ALA A 429 -41.37 -38.47 8.61
CA ALA A 429 -40.47 -39.61 8.37
C ALA A 429 -40.94 -40.74 7.41
N MET A 430 -40.09 -41.79 7.34
CA MET A 430 -40.14 -43.08 6.60
C MET A 430 -39.60 -43.01 5.15
N SER A 431 -38.69 -43.88 4.69
CA SER A 431 -38.15 -45.18 5.15
C SER A 431 -36.61 -45.23 4.93
N GLY A 432 -35.78 -46.13 5.46
CA GLY A 432 -35.97 -47.43 6.14
C GLY A 432 -34.81 -48.40 5.85
N ALA A 433 -34.12 -48.25 4.70
CA ALA A 433 -33.01 -49.11 4.28
C ALA A 433 -31.60 -48.54 4.61
N GLY A 434 -31.35 -47.26 4.33
CA GLY A 434 -30.03 -46.64 4.51
C GLY A 434 -29.47 -46.74 5.94
N ASP A 435 -30.31 -46.53 6.95
CA ASP A 435 -29.91 -46.58 8.37
C ASP A 435 -29.50 -47.99 8.82
N ALA A 436 -30.11 -49.04 8.24
CA ALA A 436 -29.74 -50.42 8.52
C ALA A 436 -28.34 -50.74 7.98
N ILE A 437 -28.00 -50.25 6.77
CA ILE A 437 -26.67 -50.42 6.19
C ILE A 437 -25.65 -49.54 6.93
N ALA A 438 -25.99 -48.32 7.34
CA ALA A 438 -25.15 -47.48 8.19
C ALA A 438 -24.73 -48.22 9.48
N ALA A 439 -25.69 -48.85 10.17
CA ALA A 439 -25.42 -49.63 11.38
C ALA A 439 -24.51 -50.84 11.12
N GLN A 440 -24.65 -51.51 9.98
CA GLN A 440 -23.76 -52.61 9.57
C GLN A 440 -22.34 -52.11 9.26
N VAL A 441 -22.19 -51.00 8.53
CA VAL A 441 -20.89 -50.36 8.27
C VAL A 441 -20.20 -49.93 9.57
N ALA A 442 -20.96 -49.39 10.54
CA ALA A 442 -20.44 -49.01 11.86
C ALA A 442 -19.87 -50.23 12.61
N LYS A 443 -20.66 -51.30 12.76
CA LYS A 443 -20.25 -52.54 13.44
C LYS A 443 -19.06 -53.21 12.77
N GLN A 444 -19.07 -53.34 11.44
CA GLN A 444 -17.95 -53.92 10.70
C GLN A 444 -16.68 -53.06 10.82
N GLY A 445 -16.82 -51.73 10.87
CA GLY A 445 -15.72 -50.79 11.09
C GLY A 445 -15.15 -50.81 12.50
N GLU A 446 -15.93 -51.24 13.49
CA GLU A 446 -15.48 -51.52 14.85
C GLU A 446 -14.74 -52.87 14.95
N LEU A 447 -15.31 -53.94 14.37
CA LEU A 447 -14.67 -55.26 14.30
C LEU A 447 -13.26 -55.20 13.67
N VAL A 448 -13.10 -54.47 12.55
CA VAL A 448 -11.80 -54.25 11.91
C VAL A 448 -10.81 -53.48 12.80
N ARG A 449 -11.29 -52.52 13.61
CA ARG A 449 -10.43 -51.79 14.57
C ARG A 449 -10.02 -52.70 15.72
N ASP A 450 -10.92 -53.52 16.23
CA ASP A 450 -10.68 -54.48 17.30
C ASP A 450 -9.69 -55.57 16.90
N LEU A 451 -9.84 -56.15 15.70
CA LEU A 451 -8.90 -57.14 15.15
C LEU A 451 -7.49 -56.54 14.97
N LYS A 452 -7.40 -55.27 14.51
CA LYS A 452 -6.11 -54.56 14.42
C LYS A 452 -5.52 -54.24 15.80
N ALA A 453 -6.33 -53.84 16.77
CA ALA A 453 -5.87 -53.58 18.14
C ALA A 453 -5.39 -54.86 18.86
N LYS A 454 -6.05 -55.99 18.60
CA LYS A 454 -5.71 -57.33 19.12
C LYS A 454 -4.57 -58.02 18.35
N LYS A 455 -3.99 -57.36 17.32
CA LYS A 455 -2.95 -57.90 16.43
C LYS A 455 -3.33 -59.25 15.81
N ALA A 456 -4.58 -59.39 15.36
CA ALA A 456 -5.02 -60.54 14.58
C ALA A 456 -4.18 -60.69 13.30
N ASP A 457 -4.16 -61.90 12.73
CA ASP A 457 -3.38 -62.18 11.53
C ASP A 457 -3.88 -61.35 10.33
N LYS A 458 -2.95 -61.09 9.40
CA LYS A 458 -3.20 -60.18 8.28
C LYS A 458 -4.32 -60.66 7.35
N ALA A 459 -4.46 -61.98 7.14
CA ALA A 459 -5.48 -62.52 6.25
C ALA A 459 -6.89 -62.31 6.84
N THR A 460 -7.08 -62.57 8.14
CA THR A 460 -8.33 -62.29 8.85
C THR A 460 -8.67 -60.80 8.85
N VAL A 461 -7.68 -59.93 9.10
CA VAL A 461 -7.90 -58.47 9.06
C VAL A 461 -8.28 -57.99 7.66
N ASP A 462 -7.60 -58.45 6.61
CA ASP A 462 -7.85 -58.01 5.23
C ASP A 462 -9.20 -58.53 4.70
N ALA A 463 -9.64 -59.73 5.13
CA ALA A 463 -10.97 -60.25 4.81
C ALA A 463 -12.11 -59.40 5.41
N GLU A 464 -12.00 -59.00 6.68
CA GLU A 464 -13.00 -58.15 7.34
C GLU A 464 -12.96 -56.69 6.85
N VAL A 465 -11.79 -56.20 6.42
CA VAL A 465 -11.64 -54.93 5.69
C VAL A 465 -12.36 -54.98 4.34
N LYS A 466 -12.28 -56.10 3.61
CA LYS A 466 -12.97 -56.26 2.32
C LYS A 466 -14.49 -56.15 2.50
N LYS A 467 -15.08 -56.87 3.48
CA LYS A 467 -16.50 -56.75 3.84
C LYS A 467 -16.89 -55.32 4.24
N LEU A 468 -16.03 -54.61 4.97
CA LEU A 468 -16.27 -53.21 5.33
C LEU A 468 -16.37 -52.29 4.09
N LEU A 469 -15.51 -52.51 3.09
CA LEU A 469 -15.52 -51.75 1.84
C LEU A 469 -16.77 -52.08 1.00
N GLU A 470 -17.16 -53.35 0.92
CA GLU A 470 -18.39 -53.80 0.24
C GLU A 470 -19.66 -53.20 0.88
N LEU A 471 -19.74 -53.17 2.22
CA LEU A 471 -20.86 -52.53 2.93
C LEU A 471 -20.88 -51.00 2.73
N LYS A 472 -19.72 -50.34 2.68
CA LYS A 472 -19.64 -48.90 2.36
C LYS A 472 -20.05 -48.59 0.92
N ALA A 473 -19.69 -49.45 -0.03
CA ALA A 473 -20.12 -49.33 -1.41
C ALA A 473 -21.65 -49.49 -1.53
N LYS A 474 -22.25 -50.45 -0.83
CA LYS A 474 -23.71 -50.61 -0.76
C LYS A 474 -24.40 -49.39 -0.13
N TYR A 475 -23.89 -48.87 0.99
CA TYR A 475 -24.42 -47.65 1.59
C TYR A 475 -24.41 -46.47 0.62
N GLN A 476 -23.31 -46.28 -0.11
CA GLN A 476 -23.18 -45.21 -1.09
C GLN A 476 -24.08 -45.42 -2.32
N ALA A 477 -24.30 -46.67 -2.75
CA ALA A 477 -25.20 -46.99 -3.85
C ALA A 477 -26.68 -46.75 -3.49
N GLU A 478 -27.11 -47.07 -2.27
CA GLU A 478 -28.51 -46.90 -1.84
C GLU A 478 -28.85 -45.49 -1.34
N THR A 479 -27.90 -44.77 -0.71
CA THR A 479 -28.15 -43.43 -0.16
C THR A 479 -27.65 -42.30 -1.05
N GLY A 480 -26.88 -42.60 -2.10
CA GLY A 480 -26.18 -41.60 -2.93
C GLY A 480 -25.04 -40.87 -2.21
N THR A 481 -24.76 -41.18 -0.93
CA THR A 481 -23.78 -40.47 -0.10
C THR A 481 -22.72 -41.42 0.47
N ALA A 482 -21.46 -40.97 0.51
CA ALA A 482 -20.38 -41.75 1.10
C ALA A 482 -20.54 -41.83 2.63
N TYR A 483 -20.42 -43.02 3.20
CA TYR A 483 -20.60 -43.22 4.65
C TYR A 483 -19.58 -42.43 5.48
N VAL A 484 -20.06 -41.44 6.23
CA VAL A 484 -19.30 -40.68 7.23
C VAL A 484 -19.59 -41.27 8.61
N ALA A 485 -18.54 -41.70 9.33
CA ALA A 485 -18.72 -42.26 10.67
C ALA A 485 -19.07 -41.15 11.68
N PRO A 486 -20.13 -41.30 12.50
CA PRO A 486 -20.49 -40.31 13.51
C PRO A 486 -19.42 -40.23 14.61
N SER A 487 -19.00 -39.01 14.96
CA SER A 487 -18.06 -38.75 16.04
C SER A 487 -18.77 -38.74 17.40
N GLN A 488 -18.56 -39.75 18.24
CA GLN A 488 -19.02 -39.72 19.62
C GLN A 488 -17.95 -39.18 20.60
N PRO A 489 -18.35 -38.40 21.62
CA PRO A 489 -17.46 -37.93 22.67
C PRO A 489 -17.17 -39.05 23.69
N ARG A 490 -15.96 -39.07 24.25
CA ARG A 490 -15.64 -39.95 25.39
C ARG A 490 -16.01 -39.29 26.71
N GLU A 491 -17.02 -39.84 27.37
CA GLU A 491 -17.29 -39.59 28.78
C GLU A 491 -16.20 -40.17 29.70
N SER A 492 -16.23 -39.80 30.99
CA SER A 492 -15.17 -40.12 31.95
C SER A 492 -15.70 -40.53 33.33
N LYS A 493 -14.95 -41.44 34.00
CA LYS A 493 -14.95 -41.88 35.43
C LYS A 493 -15.34 -43.36 35.65
N PRO A 494 -15.01 -43.99 36.81
CA PRO A 494 -14.05 -43.62 37.88
C PRO A 494 -12.97 -44.72 38.17
N LYS A 495 -12.25 -44.57 39.30
CA LYS A 495 -11.02 -45.31 39.73
C LYS A 495 -11.27 -46.60 40.52
N GLU A 496 -10.28 -47.50 40.55
CA GLU A 496 -9.71 -48.16 41.77
C GLU A 496 -8.27 -48.68 41.49
N LYS A 497 -7.22 -48.27 42.24
CA LYS A 497 -6.53 -49.02 43.33
C LYS A 497 -6.19 -50.47 42.95
N LYS A 498 -4.95 -50.84 42.57
CA LYS A 498 -3.79 -51.21 43.44
C LYS A 498 -2.64 -51.73 42.53
N GLU A 499 -1.34 -51.81 42.84
CA GLU A 499 -0.47 -51.30 43.94
C GLU A 499 1.03 -51.34 43.48
N LYS A 500 2.02 -51.44 44.40
CA LYS A 500 3.45 -51.80 44.18
C LYS A 500 3.88 -52.75 45.32
N PRO A 501 4.75 -53.75 45.11
CA PRO A 501 6.21 -53.58 45.31
C PRO A 501 7.04 -54.49 44.34
N LYS A 502 8.33 -54.87 44.46
CA LYS A 502 9.54 -54.49 45.26
C LYS A 502 10.81 -55.00 44.52
N GLU A 503 11.97 -54.33 44.69
CA GLU A 503 13.37 -54.86 44.73
C GLU A 503 13.95 -55.67 43.51
N THR A 504 15.27 -55.75 43.23
CA THR A 504 16.48 -55.34 43.98
C THR A 504 17.66 -54.91 43.05
N LYS A 505 18.53 -54.06 43.61
CA LYS A 505 19.97 -53.77 43.36
C LYS A 505 20.82 -55.01 42.90
N LYS A 506 22.01 -54.90 42.27
CA LYS A 506 23.23 -54.13 42.67
C LYS A 506 24.34 -54.10 41.59
N GLU A 507 25.09 -52.99 41.52
CA GLU A 507 26.56 -52.75 41.33
C GLU A 507 27.48 -53.78 40.59
N SER A 508 28.51 -53.41 39.82
CA SER A 508 29.63 -52.49 40.20
C SER A 508 30.51 -51.96 39.02
N LYS A 509 31.45 -51.05 39.37
CA LYS A 509 32.42 -50.23 38.57
C LYS A 509 33.69 -51.02 38.11
N PRO A 510 34.65 -50.52 37.27
CA PRO A 510 35.25 -49.16 37.32
C PRO A 510 35.88 -48.49 36.05
N ASN A 511 36.50 -47.33 36.30
CA ASN A 511 37.55 -46.59 35.56
C ASN A 511 37.24 -45.53 34.46
N LYS A 512 37.96 -44.41 34.63
CA LYS A 512 38.27 -43.24 33.76
C LYS A 512 39.80 -43.00 33.95
N PRO A 513 40.57 -42.31 33.08
CA PRO A 513 40.30 -40.93 32.61
C PRO A 513 40.74 -40.61 31.16
N LYS A 514 40.66 -39.31 30.78
CA LYS A 514 41.01 -38.67 29.48
C LYS A 514 40.03 -39.01 28.33
N GLU A 515 39.70 -38.13 27.37
CA GLU A 515 39.99 -36.70 27.13
C GLU A 515 38.77 -36.10 26.37
N GLN A 516 38.38 -34.85 26.57
CA GLN A 516 37.14 -34.30 25.96
C GLN A 516 37.41 -33.14 24.99
N SER A 517 37.15 -33.43 23.70
CA SER A 517 36.88 -32.44 22.65
C SER A 517 35.54 -32.78 21.99
N PRO A 518 34.56 -31.87 21.91
CA PRO A 518 33.21 -32.22 21.46
C PRO A 518 33.07 -32.20 19.93
N LYS A 519 32.46 -33.26 19.38
CA LYS A 519 31.85 -33.30 18.04
C LYS A 519 30.35 -33.65 18.15
N PRO A 520 29.51 -33.31 17.16
CA PRO A 520 28.13 -32.88 17.40
C PRO A 520 27.15 -33.98 17.78
N ALA A 521 26.14 -33.60 18.55
CA ALA A 521 24.99 -34.45 18.85
C ALA A 521 24.07 -34.58 17.62
N LYS A 522 23.55 -35.79 17.40
CA LYS A 522 22.52 -36.07 16.39
C LYS A 522 21.17 -35.55 16.88
N GLU A 523 20.40 -34.95 15.98
CA GLU A 523 18.99 -34.61 16.25
C GLU A 523 18.13 -35.88 16.28
N GLU A 524 17.26 -36.00 17.28
CA GLU A 524 16.19 -37.01 17.31
C GLU A 524 14.99 -36.52 16.47
N SER A 525 14.65 -37.26 15.43
CA SER A 525 13.52 -36.94 14.56
C SER A 525 12.18 -37.30 15.22
N SER A 526 11.58 -36.36 15.96
CA SER A 526 10.24 -36.55 16.53
C SER A 526 9.16 -36.45 15.44
N SER A 527 8.67 -37.59 14.96
CA SER A 527 7.62 -37.71 13.94
C SER A 527 6.21 -37.41 14.50
N GLY A 528 5.97 -36.14 14.82
CA GLY A 528 4.63 -35.62 15.16
C GLY A 528 4.10 -34.69 14.07
N VAL A 529 3.08 -35.13 13.32
CA VAL A 529 2.41 -34.29 12.29
C VAL A 529 1.64 -33.16 12.98
N LYS A 530 2.33 -32.05 13.25
CA LYS A 530 1.70 -30.79 13.66
C LYS A 530 0.88 -30.26 12.48
N LYS A 531 -0.34 -29.79 12.75
CA LYS A 531 -1.07 -28.91 11.81
C LYS A 531 -0.24 -27.64 11.63
N VAL A 532 0.52 -27.57 10.53
CA VAL A 532 1.28 -26.37 10.19
C VAL A 532 0.29 -25.25 9.86
N THR A 533 0.29 -24.20 10.67
CA THR A 533 -0.39 -22.95 10.32
C THR A 533 0.34 -22.33 9.13
N ARG A 534 -0.37 -22.08 8.03
CA ARG A 534 0.15 -21.55 6.75
C ARG A 534 0.77 -20.15 6.80
N LEU A 535 0.97 -19.59 8.00
CA LEU A 535 1.68 -18.33 8.27
C LEU A 535 3.21 -18.49 8.19
N GLY A 536 3.76 -19.66 8.53
CA GLY A 536 5.21 -19.85 8.57
C GLY A 536 5.89 -19.63 7.23
N LEU A 537 7.16 -19.21 7.24
CA LEU A 537 8.02 -19.29 6.06
C LEU A 537 8.31 -20.76 5.74
N GLU A 538 8.34 -21.09 4.46
CA GLU A 538 8.64 -22.44 3.96
C GLU A 538 10.07 -22.52 3.37
N ALA A 539 10.62 -21.39 2.89
CA ALA A 539 11.99 -21.27 2.42
C ALA A 539 12.90 -20.68 3.51
N CYS A 540 14.17 -21.13 3.53
CA CYS A 540 15.21 -20.60 4.41
C CYS A 540 16.11 -19.60 3.67
N LYS A 541 16.46 -18.50 4.35
CA LYS A 541 17.28 -17.40 3.83
C LYS A 541 18.63 -17.84 3.28
N GLU A 542 19.21 -18.86 3.90
CA GLU A 542 20.56 -19.38 3.59
C GLU A 542 20.58 -20.29 2.35
N THR A 543 19.45 -20.91 1.99
CA THR A 543 19.37 -21.95 0.95
C THR A 543 18.52 -21.59 -0.26
N ASP A 544 17.51 -20.73 -0.09
CA ASP A 544 16.67 -20.23 -1.19
C ASP A 544 16.30 -18.75 -0.91
N LEU A 545 17.32 -17.88 -1.00
CA LEU A 545 17.18 -16.45 -0.74
C LEU A 545 16.08 -15.78 -1.61
N PRO A 546 15.91 -16.09 -2.91
CA PRO A 546 14.84 -15.49 -3.72
C PRO A 546 13.43 -15.85 -3.23
N GLU A 547 13.17 -17.13 -2.94
CA GLU A 547 11.86 -17.57 -2.44
C GLU A 547 11.64 -17.09 -0.99
N TRP A 548 12.65 -17.15 -0.14
CA TRP A 548 12.59 -16.58 1.22
C TRP A 548 12.24 -15.09 1.17
N TYR A 549 12.89 -14.29 0.32
CA TYR A 549 12.64 -12.86 0.21
C TYR A 549 11.20 -12.60 -0.26
N SER A 550 10.73 -13.33 -1.28
CA SER A 550 9.34 -13.29 -1.77
C SER A 550 8.33 -13.61 -0.67
N GLN A 551 8.58 -14.67 0.13
CA GLN A 551 7.69 -15.05 1.22
C GLN A 551 7.70 -14.04 2.37
N VAL A 552 8.86 -13.48 2.74
CA VAL A 552 8.94 -12.46 3.81
C VAL A 552 8.14 -11.23 3.43
N ILE A 553 8.39 -10.61 2.28
CA ILE A 553 7.76 -9.33 1.90
C ILE A 553 6.25 -9.46 1.62
N THR A 554 5.77 -10.64 1.19
CA THR A 554 4.34 -10.88 0.99
C THR A 554 3.63 -11.29 2.30
N LYS A 555 4.16 -12.27 3.04
CA LYS A 555 3.50 -12.80 4.26
C LYS A 555 3.60 -11.83 5.45
N SER A 556 4.57 -10.90 5.47
CA SER A 556 4.61 -9.77 6.42
C SER A 556 3.69 -8.61 6.03
N GLU A 557 3.05 -8.68 4.85
CA GLU A 557 2.16 -7.66 4.29
C GLU A 557 2.86 -6.35 3.92
N MET A 558 4.15 -6.39 3.57
CA MET A 558 4.88 -5.23 3.05
C MET A 558 4.50 -4.88 1.62
N ILE A 559 4.32 -5.88 0.75
CA ILE A 559 3.95 -5.67 -0.66
C ILE A 559 2.78 -6.56 -1.09
N ASP A 560 2.22 -6.21 -2.25
CA ASP A 560 1.50 -7.16 -3.10
C ASP A 560 2.07 -7.13 -4.53
N TYR A 561 1.94 -8.24 -5.25
CA TYR A 561 2.36 -8.34 -6.65
C TYR A 561 1.31 -7.69 -7.55
N TYR A 562 1.75 -6.89 -8.51
CA TYR A 562 0.88 -6.26 -9.50
C TYR A 562 0.87 -7.05 -10.82
N ASP A 563 -0.14 -6.84 -11.65
CA ASP A 563 -0.28 -7.52 -12.96
C ASP A 563 0.70 -6.98 -14.01
N ILE A 564 1.19 -5.74 -13.84
CA ILE A 564 2.32 -5.20 -14.60
C ILE A 564 3.65 -5.66 -13.97
N SER A 565 4.39 -6.48 -14.72
CA SER A 565 5.71 -6.98 -14.32
C SER A 565 6.69 -5.83 -13.99
N GLY A 566 7.30 -5.91 -12.82
CA GLY A 566 8.26 -4.93 -12.31
C GLY A 566 7.63 -3.79 -11.51
N CYS A 567 6.30 -3.73 -11.41
CA CYS A 567 5.57 -2.85 -10.51
C CYS A 567 5.01 -3.64 -9.32
N TYR A 568 4.92 -3.00 -8.15
CA TYR A 568 4.53 -3.65 -6.90
C TYR A 568 3.71 -2.68 -6.05
N ILE A 569 2.68 -3.19 -5.36
CA ILE A 569 1.86 -2.38 -4.46
C ILE A 569 2.60 -2.26 -3.13
N LEU A 570 2.99 -1.04 -2.75
CA LEU A 570 3.52 -0.76 -1.40
C LEU A 570 2.35 -0.70 -0.41
N ARG A 571 2.16 -1.78 0.36
CA ARG A 571 1.12 -1.85 1.40
C ARG A 571 1.52 -0.98 2.60
N PRO A 572 0.58 -0.61 3.50
CA PRO A 572 0.86 0.28 4.63
C PRO A 572 2.11 -0.09 5.44
N TRP A 573 2.37 -1.39 5.64
CA TRP A 573 3.52 -1.90 6.41
C TRP A 573 4.90 -1.61 5.80
N SER A 574 4.98 -1.30 4.50
CA SER A 574 6.22 -0.79 3.87
C SER A 574 6.16 0.70 3.57
N TYR A 575 4.97 1.25 3.32
CA TYR A 575 4.83 2.68 3.07
C TYR A 575 5.07 3.53 4.34
N SER A 576 4.75 3.03 5.54
CA SER A 576 5.08 3.70 6.81
C SER A 576 6.61 3.79 7.03
N ILE A 577 7.36 2.76 6.65
CA ILE A 577 8.83 2.76 6.64
C ILE A 577 9.36 3.87 5.72
N TRP A 578 8.79 3.99 4.51
CA TRP A 578 9.14 5.07 3.57
C TRP A 578 8.77 6.46 4.11
N ASP A 579 7.62 6.60 4.76
CA ASP A 579 7.18 7.88 5.34
C ASP A 579 8.08 8.31 6.50
N LEU A 580 8.52 7.38 7.36
CA LEU A 580 9.48 7.69 8.43
C LEU A 580 10.83 8.17 7.86
N ILE A 581 11.37 7.51 6.83
CA ILE A 581 12.58 7.97 6.10
C ILE A 581 12.36 9.37 5.53
N ARG A 582 11.20 9.59 4.88
CA ARG A 582 10.82 10.89 4.30
C ARG A 582 10.77 11.99 5.34
N ASN A 583 10.14 11.73 6.49
CA ASN A 583 9.97 12.72 7.55
C ASN A 583 11.33 13.10 8.18
N PHE A 584 12.23 12.13 8.37
CA PHE A 584 13.62 12.39 8.80
C PHE A 584 14.37 13.23 7.77
N LEU A 585 14.48 12.78 6.52
CA LEU A 585 15.23 13.50 5.49
C LEU A 585 14.67 14.90 5.23
N THR A 586 13.35 15.06 5.21
CA THR A 586 12.70 16.38 5.04
C THR A 586 13.05 17.33 6.18
N ALA A 587 13.20 16.85 7.41
CA ALA A 587 13.64 17.66 8.54
C ALA A 587 15.12 18.05 8.41
N GLU A 588 16.01 17.14 8.00
CA GLU A 588 17.44 17.42 7.81
C GLU A 588 17.69 18.35 6.61
N PHE A 589 17.02 18.13 5.47
CA PHE A 589 17.10 18.97 4.27
C PHE A 589 16.72 20.43 4.55
N ARG A 590 15.70 20.66 5.39
CA ARG A 590 15.31 22.01 5.83
C ARG A 590 16.39 22.71 6.66
N LYS A 591 17.21 21.98 7.43
CA LYS A 591 18.36 22.54 8.14
C LYS A 591 19.45 23.03 7.18
N LEU A 592 19.60 22.36 6.02
CA LEU A 592 20.53 22.73 4.94
C LEU A 592 19.99 23.81 3.98
N GLY A 593 18.82 24.38 4.28
CA GLY A 593 18.15 25.41 3.47
C GLY A 593 17.43 24.90 2.22
N VAL A 594 17.38 23.57 2.00
CA VAL A 594 16.71 22.95 0.86
C VAL A 594 15.19 23.08 1.02
N ARG A 595 14.48 23.35 -0.07
CA ARG A 595 13.01 23.48 -0.11
C ARG A 595 12.37 22.42 -0.98
N ASP A 596 11.24 21.86 -0.53
CA ASP A 596 10.46 20.93 -1.33
C ASP A 596 9.72 21.67 -2.46
N GLY A 597 9.81 21.15 -3.68
CA GLY A 597 9.05 21.53 -4.86
C GLY A 597 8.46 20.31 -5.57
N TYR A 598 7.83 20.50 -6.72
CA TYR A 598 7.33 19.40 -7.54
C TYR A 598 7.29 19.77 -9.02
N PHE A 599 8.00 19.01 -9.85
CA PHE A 599 7.99 19.13 -11.30
C PHE A 599 7.09 18.06 -11.96
N PRO A 600 6.51 18.37 -13.13
CA PRO A 600 5.69 17.42 -13.89
C PRO A 600 6.40 16.09 -14.17
N ILE A 601 5.63 15.00 -14.23
CA ILE A 601 6.14 13.67 -14.57
C ILE A 601 6.53 13.52 -16.05
N PHE A 602 5.98 14.39 -16.93
CA PHE A 602 6.18 14.31 -18.37
C PHE A 602 7.34 15.19 -18.85
N VAL A 603 8.17 14.61 -19.73
CA VAL A 603 9.29 15.26 -20.41
C VAL A 603 8.98 15.34 -21.90
N SER A 604 9.18 16.50 -22.54
CA SER A 604 9.05 16.58 -24.00
C SER A 604 10.23 15.89 -24.68
N LYS A 605 10.00 15.28 -25.84
CA LYS A 605 11.06 14.67 -26.65
C LYS A 605 12.22 15.63 -26.90
N ALA A 606 11.92 16.89 -27.20
CA ALA A 606 12.92 17.93 -27.47
C ALA A 606 13.72 18.36 -26.23
N ALA A 607 13.16 18.27 -25.01
CA ALA A 607 13.92 18.52 -23.77
C ALA A 607 14.85 17.35 -23.46
N LEU A 608 14.37 16.12 -23.67
CA LEU A 608 15.13 14.89 -23.53
C LEU A 608 16.30 14.88 -24.54
N GLU A 609 16.05 15.03 -25.84
CA GLU A 609 17.08 14.94 -26.88
C GLU A 609 18.19 16.02 -26.85
N ARG A 610 18.11 17.04 -25.99
CA ARG A 610 19.23 17.96 -25.72
C ARG A 610 20.38 17.26 -24.99
N GLU A 611 20.06 16.30 -24.12
CA GLU A 611 21.01 15.60 -23.26
C GLU A 611 21.45 14.25 -23.88
N LYS A 612 21.61 14.22 -25.22
CA LYS A 612 21.91 13.00 -26.02
C LYS A 612 23.08 12.17 -25.49
N ALA A 613 24.11 12.81 -24.95
CA ALA A 613 25.30 12.13 -24.43
C ALA A 613 25.05 11.36 -23.13
N HIS A 614 24.09 11.76 -22.30
CA HIS A 614 23.77 11.08 -21.04
C HIS A 614 22.54 10.18 -21.19
N ILE A 615 21.62 10.51 -22.11
CA ILE A 615 20.45 9.68 -22.41
C ILE A 615 20.78 8.47 -23.28
N ALA A 616 21.94 8.40 -23.93
CA ALA A 616 22.35 7.20 -24.67
C ALA A 616 22.22 5.91 -23.83
N ASP A 617 22.54 5.98 -22.53
CA ASP A 617 22.42 4.87 -21.59
C ASP A 617 20.97 4.63 -21.10
N PHE A 618 20.16 5.68 -20.99
CA PHE A 618 18.77 5.61 -20.52
C PHE A 618 17.74 5.33 -21.63
N ALA A 619 18.06 5.61 -22.90
CA ALA A 619 17.11 5.59 -24.02
C ALA A 619 16.32 4.28 -24.16
N PRO A 620 16.89 3.07 -23.91
CA PRO A 620 16.13 1.82 -23.92
C PRO A 620 15.09 1.70 -22.79
N GLU A 621 15.28 2.43 -21.69
CA GLU A 621 14.46 2.36 -20.47
C GLU A 621 13.38 3.45 -20.40
N VAL A 622 13.34 4.40 -21.34
CA VAL A 622 12.36 5.51 -21.33
C VAL A 622 10.97 5.00 -21.72
N ALA A 623 10.00 5.15 -20.83
CA ALA A 623 8.59 4.93 -21.14
C ALA A 623 7.99 6.13 -21.88
N TRP A 624 7.30 5.88 -23.00
CA TRP A 624 6.71 6.91 -23.86
C TRP A 624 5.18 6.86 -23.84
N VAL A 625 4.56 8.03 -23.75
CA VAL A 625 3.12 8.24 -24.00
C VAL A 625 2.97 8.79 -25.41
N THR A 626 2.26 8.03 -26.25
CA THR A 626 2.06 8.35 -27.67
C THR A 626 0.60 8.60 -28.03
N HIS A 627 -0.34 8.25 -27.15
CA HIS A 627 -1.79 8.34 -27.38
C HIS A 627 -2.51 8.93 -26.16
N SER A 628 -3.62 9.62 -26.41
CA SER A 628 -4.63 10.00 -25.42
C SER A 628 -5.98 9.40 -25.82
N GLY A 629 -6.46 8.43 -25.03
CA GLY A 629 -7.59 7.59 -25.43
C GLY A 629 -7.22 6.77 -26.67
N THR A 630 -7.93 7.01 -27.78
CA THR A 630 -7.66 6.38 -29.09
C THR A 630 -6.98 7.32 -30.09
N SER A 631 -6.68 8.55 -29.71
CA SER A 631 -6.06 9.56 -30.59
C SER A 631 -4.55 9.61 -30.35
N GLU A 632 -3.77 9.53 -31.42
CA GLU A 632 -2.32 9.76 -31.39
C GLU A 632 -2.01 11.22 -31.00
N LEU A 633 -0.95 11.41 -30.21
CA LEU A 633 -0.48 12.74 -29.81
C LEU A 633 0.35 13.37 -30.92
N ALA A 634 0.21 14.68 -31.13
CA ALA A 634 1.02 15.42 -32.11
C ALA A 634 2.53 15.34 -31.83
N GLU A 635 2.91 15.23 -30.56
CA GLU A 635 4.28 14.92 -30.12
C GLU A 635 4.24 13.84 -29.04
N HIS A 636 5.16 12.88 -29.12
CA HIS A 636 5.36 11.89 -28.07
C HIS A 636 6.04 12.53 -26.85
N ILE A 637 5.54 12.21 -25.66
CA ILE A 637 6.10 12.68 -24.38
C ILE A 637 6.61 11.50 -23.58
N ALA A 638 7.76 11.66 -22.94
CA ALA A 638 8.36 10.65 -22.08
C ALA A 638 7.85 10.77 -20.64
N VAL A 639 7.79 9.67 -19.92
CA VAL A 639 7.68 9.65 -18.45
C VAL A 639 9.10 9.79 -17.89
N ARG A 640 9.31 10.64 -16.87
CA ARG A 640 10.66 10.91 -16.33
C ARG A 640 11.41 9.63 -15.91
N PRO A 641 12.64 9.40 -16.44
CA PRO A 641 13.60 8.49 -15.83
C PRO A 641 14.42 9.20 -14.73
N THR A 642 14.48 10.53 -14.78
CA THR A 642 15.15 11.48 -13.88
C THR A 642 14.69 12.91 -14.29
N SER A 643 14.83 13.94 -13.43
CA SER A 643 14.22 15.27 -13.70
C SER A 643 15.17 16.37 -14.19
N GLU A 644 16.47 16.11 -14.42
CA GLU A 644 17.44 17.12 -14.91
C GLU A 644 16.91 17.92 -16.11
N THR A 645 16.50 17.23 -17.19
CA THR A 645 15.93 17.84 -18.41
C THR A 645 14.63 18.62 -18.19
N VAL A 646 13.90 18.33 -17.10
CA VAL A 646 12.65 18.99 -16.73
C VAL A 646 12.92 20.25 -15.91
N MET A 647 13.91 20.18 -15.01
CA MET A 647 14.19 21.20 -14.00
C MET A 647 15.14 22.28 -14.50
N TYR A 648 16.21 21.91 -15.21
CA TYR A 648 17.26 22.84 -15.58
C TYR A 648 16.85 23.94 -16.57
N PRO A 649 15.92 23.73 -17.53
CA PRO A 649 15.33 24.82 -18.28
C PRO A 649 14.60 25.86 -17.42
N ALA A 650 14.07 25.47 -16.25
CA ALA A 650 13.46 26.41 -15.30
C ALA A 650 14.52 27.11 -14.43
N TYR A 651 15.57 26.40 -14.00
CA TYR A 651 16.69 26.99 -13.26
C TYR A 651 17.34 28.13 -14.04
N ALA A 652 17.55 27.95 -15.35
CA ALA A 652 18.08 28.98 -16.26
C ALA A 652 17.20 30.26 -16.36
N ARG A 653 15.92 30.19 -15.95
CA ARG A 653 15.01 31.35 -15.89
C ARG A 653 14.87 31.95 -14.49
N TRP A 654 15.11 31.15 -13.45
CA TRP A 654 14.94 31.57 -12.06
C TRP A 654 16.23 32.16 -11.46
N ILE A 655 17.37 31.63 -11.87
CA ILE A 655 18.69 32.14 -11.51
C ILE A 655 19.08 33.16 -12.58
N GLN A 656 19.29 34.42 -12.19
CA GLN A 656 19.77 35.50 -13.06
C GLN A 656 20.96 36.24 -12.43
N SER A 657 21.04 36.28 -11.10
CA SER A 657 22.10 36.97 -10.34
C SER A 657 22.68 36.06 -9.26
N HIS A 658 23.90 36.37 -8.78
CA HIS A 658 24.50 35.71 -7.61
C HIS A 658 23.58 35.72 -6.37
N ARG A 659 22.62 36.65 -6.29
CA ARG A 659 21.64 36.78 -5.20
C ARG A 659 20.57 35.68 -5.19
N ASP A 660 20.40 34.98 -6.30
CA ASP A 660 19.48 33.85 -6.42
C ASP A 660 20.13 32.52 -5.96
N LEU A 661 21.42 32.58 -5.60
CA LEU A 661 22.25 31.44 -5.20
C LEU A 661 22.59 31.49 -3.70
N PRO A 662 22.74 30.33 -3.03
CA PRO A 662 22.53 28.98 -3.58
C PRO A 662 21.04 28.66 -3.76
N TYR A 663 20.67 28.11 -4.92
CA TYR A 663 19.31 27.65 -5.19
C TYR A 663 19.19 26.17 -4.86
N LYS A 664 18.37 25.80 -3.87
CA LYS A 664 18.30 24.43 -3.34
C LYS A 664 16.87 23.86 -3.34
N LEU A 665 16.61 22.88 -4.20
CA LEU A 665 15.29 22.24 -4.33
C LEU A 665 15.39 20.71 -4.15
N ASN A 666 14.39 20.14 -3.49
CA ASN A 666 14.14 18.71 -3.38
C ASN A 666 12.73 18.40 -3.92
N GLN A 667 12.49 17.20 -4.46
CA GLN A 667 11.13 16.71 -4.68
C GLN A 667 10.99 15.24 -4.28
N TRP A 668 9.80 14.87 -3.80
CA TRP A 668 9.42 13.50 -3.46
C TRP A 668 8.45 12.98 -4.53
N ASN A 669 8.81 11.90 -5.22
CA ASN A 669 8.07 11.47 -6.40
C ASN A 669 8.30 10.00 -6.79
N ASN A 670 7.50 9.55 -7.76
CA ASN A 670 7.77 8.35 -8.53
C ASN A 670 8.66 8.64 -9.76
N VAL A 671 9.37 7.61 -10.19
CA VAL A 671 10.19 7.55 -11.41
C VAL A 671 9.88 6.24 -12.14
N VAL A 672 9.93 6.28 -13.47
CA VAL A 672 9.78 5.09 -14.31
C VAL A 672 11.05 4.84 -15.12
N ARG A 673 11.65 3.66 -14.95
CA ARG A 673 12.75 3.14 -15.76
C ARG A 673 12.39 1.72 -16.19
N TRP A 674 12.13 1.53 -17.48
CA TRP A 674 11.59 0.28 -18.02
C TRP A 674 12.67 -0.79 -18.23
N GLU A 675 13.45 -1.07 -17.18
CA GLU A 675 14.62 -1.94 -17.28
C GLU A 675 14.25 -3.39 -17.69
N PHE A 676 15.13 -4.00 -18.47
CA PHE A 676 14.99 -5.34 -19.04
C PHE A 676 15.51 -6.47 -18.14
N LYS A 677 16.36 -6.14 -17.15
CA LYS A 677 16.84 -7.12 -16.17
C LYS A 677 15.70 -7.56 -15.25
N GLN A 678 15.80 -8.77 -14.69
CA GLN A 678 14.76 -9.34 -13.84
C GLN A 678 14.47 -8.42 -12.64
N PRO A 679 13.22 -7.94 -12.47
CA PRO A 679 12.87 -7.05 -11.38
C PRO A 679 12.83 -7.80 -10.05
N GLN A 680 13.20 -7.11 -8.98
CA GLN A 680 13.16 -7.59 -7.60
C GLN A 680 12.52 -6.50 -6.73
N PRO A 681 11.46 -6.82 -5.95
CA PRO A 681 10.74 -5.81 -5.16
C PRO A 681 11.68 -4.98 -4.28
N PHE A 682 11.42 -3.67 -4.21
CA PHE A 682 12.26 -2.61 -3.63
C PHE A 682 13.63 -2.42 -4.30
N LEU A 683 14.39 -3.49 -4.55
CA LEU A 683 15.80 -3.43 -4.96
C LEU A 683 15.98 -2.93 -6.41
N ARG A 684 15.10 -3.41 -7.30
CA ARG A 684 15.06 -3.10 -8.74
C ARG A 684 13.63 -3.23 -9.25
N THR A 685 12.91 -2.12 -9.31
CA THR A 685 11.52 -2.05 -9.78
C THR A 685 11.43 -1.07 -10.95
N ARG A 686 10.44 -1.24 -11.83
CA ARG A 686 10.27 -0.37 -13.01
C ARG A 686 9.68 0.98 -12.66
N GLU A 687 8.73 0.99 -11.73
CA GLU A 687 8.33 2.17 -10.99
C GLU A 687 8.90 2.09 -9.58
N PHE A 688 9.53 3.16 -9.10
CA PHE A 688 9.99 3.30 -7.72
C PHE A 688 9.67 4.68 -7.17
N LEU A 689 9.55 4.78 -5.84
CA LEU A 689 9.51 6.06 -5.14
C LEU A 689 10.92 6.46 -4.74
N TRP A 690 11.20 7.74 -4.86
CA TRP A 690 12.45 8.34 -4.39
C TRP A 690 12.23 9.77 -3.91
N GLN A 691 13.31 10.38 -3.45
CA GLN A 691 13.51 11.80 -3.65
C GLN A 691 14.64 12.04 -4.64
N GLU A 692 14.59 13.20 -5.31
CA GLU A 692 15.70 13.80 -6.02
C GLU A 692 15.87 15.26 -5.58
N GLY A 693 17.07 15.61 -5.13
CA GLY A 693 17.48 16.98 -4.87
C GLY A 693 18.40 17.50 -5.97
N HIS A 694 18.19 18.76 -6.34
CA HIS A 694 18.95 19.45 -7.36
C HIS A 694 19.27 20.86 -6.89
N THR A 695 20.56 21.19 -6.86
CA THR A 695 21.04 22.44 -6.29
C THR A 695 21.99 23.16 -7.24
N ALA A 696 22.07 24.48 -7.10
CA ALA A 696 22.93 25.34 -7.88
C ALA A 696 23.64 26.35 -6.97
N PHE A 697 24.94 26.55 -7.20
CA PHE A 697 25.88 27.27 -6.36
C PHE A 697 26.69 28.29 -7.14
N ARG A 698 27.25 29.26 -6.42
CA ARG A 698 28.13 30.26 -7.01
C ARG A 698 29.52 29.68 -7.26
N THR A 699 30.04 28.90 -6.31
CA THR A 699 31.41 28.35 -6.37
C THR A 699 31.43 26.83 -6.33
N GLN A 700 32.59 26.24 -6.64
CA GLN A 700 32.77 24.79 -6.63
C GLN A 700 32.83 24.23 -5.19
N GLU A 701 33.37 25.01 -4.27
CA GLU A 701 33.58 24.65 -2.87
C GLU A 701 32.25 24.47 -2.13
N GLU A 702 31.32 25.41 -2.28
CA GLU A 702 29.96 25.32 -1.71
C GLU A 702 29.23 24.06 -2.21
N ALA A 703 29.37 23.77 -3.51
CA ALA A 703 28.78 22.59 -4.13
C ALA A 703 29.43 21.29 -3.63
N ALA A 704 30.76 21.24 -3.53
CA ALA A 704 31.49 20.09 -3.05
C ALA A 704 31.22 19.78 -1.57
N GLU A 705 31.02 20.80 -0.74
CA GLU A 705 30.61 20.65 0.66
C GLU A 705 29.24 19.98 0.75
N GLU A 706 28.23 20.48 0.02
CA GLU A 706 26.88 19.91 0.07
C GLU A 706 26.86 18.43 -0.38
N VAL A 707 27.66 18.05 -1.39
CA VAL A 707 27.73 16.66 -1.84
C VAL A 707 28.06 15.71 -0.69
N LEU A 708 28.98 16.11 0.20
CA LEU A 708 29.38 15.33 1.36
C LEU A 708 28.35 15.43 2.50
N GLN A 709 27.79 16.62 2.77
CA GLN A 709 26.71 16.80 3.75
C GLN A 709 25.52 15.87 3.46
N ILE A 710 25.09 15.80 2.19
CA ILE A 710 24.00 14.93 1.75
C ILE A 710 24.38 13.44 1.82
N LEU A 711 25.62 13.09 1.47
CA LEU A 711 26.10 11.71 1.58
C LEU A 711 26.08 11.23 3.04
N ASP A 712 26.45 12.09 3.98
CA ASP A 712 26.37 11.80 5.41
C ASP A 712 24.92 11.67 5.88
N LEU A 713 23.98 12.48 5.39
CA LEU A 713 22.55 12.28 5.65
C LEU A 713 22.06 10.90 5.16
N TYR A 714 22.54 10.41 4.02
CA TYR A 714 22.21 9.06 3.56
C TYR A 714 22.85 7.96 4.39
N ALA A 715 24.11 8.12 4.81
CA ALA A 715 24.73 7.20 5.76
C ALA A 715 23.92 7.13 7.06
N ARG A 716 23.46 8.27 7.57
CA ARG A 716 22.59 8.37 8.75
C ARG A 716 21.23 7.70 8.53
N VAL A 717 20.60 7.78 7.36
CA VAL A 717 19.38 6.98 7.08
C VAL A 717 19.66 5.48 7.23
N TYR A 718 20.75 4.98 6.64
CA TYR A 718 21.10 3.57 6.74
C TYR A 718 21.47 3.15 8.18
N GLU A 719 22.31 3.90 8.88
CA GLU A 719 22.85 3.51 10.19
C GLU A 719 21.94 3.92 11.35
N GLU A 720 21.50 5.18 11.41
CA GLU A 720 20.65 5.69 12.49
C GLU A 720 19.20 5.22 12.39
N MET A 721 18.64 5.01 11.19
CA MET A 721 17.24 4.58 11.06
C MET A 721 17.08 3.09 10.73
N LEU A 722 17.90 2.56 9.82
CA LEU A 722 17.74 1.18 9.32
C LEU A 722 18.68 0.17 10.00
N ALA A 723 19.58 0.60 10.89
CA ALA A 723 20.59 -0.25 11.53
C ALA A 723 21.45 -1.05 10.52
N VAL A 724 21.67 -0.51 9.32
CA VAL A 724 22.47 -1.11 8.25
C VAL A 724 23.78 -0.32 8.09
N PRO A 725 24.95 -0.93 8.23
CA PRO A 725 26.24 -0.26 8.03
C PRO A 725 26.51 -0.01 6.55
N VAL A 726 27.12 1.14 6.23
CA VAL A 726 27.51 1.48 4.85
C VAL A 726 29.00 1.82 4.74
N ILE A 727 29.50 1.87 3.51
CA ILE A 727 30.84 2.38 3.18
C ILE A 727 30.66 3.61 2.28
N LYS A 728 31.13 4.77 2.75
CA LYS A 728 31.16 6.03 1.98
C LYS A 728 32.34 6.04 1.02
N GLY A 729 32.12 6.41 -0.23
CA GLY A 729 33.19 6.56 -1.21
C GLY A 729 32.79 7.25 -2.51
N ARG A 730 33.75 7.38 -3.43
CA ARG A 730 33.57 7.90 -4.81
C ARG A 730 33.40 6.73 -5.78
N LYS A 731 32.55 6.83 -6.81
CA LYS A 731 32.52 5.87 -7.93
C LYS A 731 33.78 6.01 -8.80
N THR A 732 34.18 4.94 -9.49
CA THR A 732 35.20 5.03 -10.55
C THR A 732 34.65 5.84 -11.73
N GLU A 733 35.53 6.26 -12.65
CA GLU A 733 35.11 7.00 -13.85
C GLU A 733 34.16 6.23 -14.77
N LYS A 734 34.09 4.89 -14.61
CA LYS A 734 33.16 4.02 -15.34
C LYS A 734 31.78 3.91 -14.71
N GLU A 735 31.70 3.83 -13.38
CA GLU A 735 30.45 3.63 -12.64
C GLU A 735 29.91 4.94 -12.02
N LYS A 736 30.52 6.10 -12.36
CA LYS A 736 29.97 7.43 -12.03
C LYS A 736 28.79 7.79 -12.93
N PHE A 737 27.99 8.76 -12.51
CA PHE A 737 26.96 9.34 -13.37
C PHE A 737 27.59 10.07 -14.56
N ALA A 738 27.13 9.76 -15.79
CA ALA A 738 27.74 10.24 -17.03
C ALA A 738 27.72 11.78 -17.20
N GLY A 739 26.74 12.46 -16.60
CA GLY A 739 26.69 13.93 -16.55
C GLY A 739 27.43 14.57 -15.38
N GLY A 740 27.94 13.75 -14.45
CA GLY A 740 28.67 14.20 -13.26
C GLY A 740 30.16 14.43 -13.53
N ASP A 741 30.72 15.45 -12.87
CA ASP A 741 32.17 15.55 -12.69
C ASP A 741 32.66 14.38 -11.82
N TYR A 742 32.04 14.21 -10.64
CA TYR A 742 32.22 13.03 -9.80
C TYR A 742 30.92 12.58 -9.12
N THR A 743 30.89 11.33 -8.69
CA THR A 743 29.76 10.72 -7.97
C THR A 743 30.25 10.11 -6.67
N THR A 744 29.59 10.45 -5.56
CA THR A 744 29.76 9.80 -4.26
C THR A 744 28.58 8.87 -3.98
N THR A 745 28.81 7.85 -3.16
CA THR A 745 27.91 6.71 -2.98
C THR A 745 28.03 6.14 -1.57
N VAL A 746 26.93 5.62 -1.04
CA VAL A 746 26.93 4.74 0.14
C VAL A 746 26.71 3.31 -0.32
N GLU A 747 27.70 2.45 -0.13
CA GLU A 747 27.63 1.04 -0.50
C GLU A 747 27.25 0.20 0.73
N ALA A 748 26.16 -0.55 0.63
CA ALA A 748 25.76 -1.55 1.61
C ALA A 748 26.17 -2.95 1.14
N TYR A 749 26.20 -3.91 2.06
CA TYR A 749 26.54 -5.30 1.78
C TYR A 749 25.44 -6.26 2.24
N ILE A 750 25.12 -7.26 1.41
CA ILE A 750 24.14 -8.31 1.72
C ILE A 750 24.87 -9.64 1.94
N PRO A 751 25.04 -10.11 3.20
CA PRO A 751 25.80 -11.32 3.49
C PRO A 751 25.24 -12.60 2.84
N ALA A 752 23.91 -12.73 2.79
CA ALA A 752 23.26 -13.94 2.26
C ALA A 752 23.53 -14.15 0.76
N SER A 753 23.47 -13.09 -0.06
CA SER A 753 23.75 -13.15 -1.49
C SER A 753 25.23 -13.01 -1.85
N GLY A 754 26.06 -12.50 -0.93
CA GLY A 754 27.47 -12.22 -1.20
C GLY A 754 27.67 -11.02 -2.12
N ARG A 755 26.80 -10.00 -2.03
CA ARG A 755 26.76 -8.89 -2.99
C ARG A 755 26.77 -7.53 -2.30
N GLY A 756 27.53 -6.60 -2.86
CA GLY A 756 27.37 -5.18 -2.62
C GLY A 756 26.09 -4.65 -3.26
N ILE A 757 25.57 -3.56 -2.73
CA ILE A 757 24.45 -2.82 -3.30
C ILE A 757 24.56 -1.33 -2.99
N GLN A 758 24.53 -0.51 -4.04
CA GLN A 758 24.47 0.94 -3.91
C GLN A 758 23.14 1.36 -3.25
N GLY A 759 23.24 2.06 -2.11
CA GLY A 759 22.10 2.51 -1.33
C GLY A 759 21.55 3.88 -1.77
N ALA A 760 22.42 4.86 -1.99
CA ALA A 760 22.07 6.22 -2.42
C ALA A 760 23.28 6.91 -3.09
N THR A 761 23.04 8.00 -3.82
CA THR A 761 24.08 8.76 -4.55
C THR A 761 24.00 10.26 -4.32
N SER A 762 25.17 10.89 -4.29
CA SER A 762 25.32 12.35 -4.30
C SER A 762 26.35 12.75 -5.34
N HIS A 763 25.93 13.50 -6.35
CA HIS A 763 26.69 13.81 -7.56
C HIS A 763 27.13 15.27 -7.54
N HIS A 764 28.41 15.52 -7.77
CA HIS A 764 28.85 16.84 -8.22
C HIS A 764 28.74 16.87 -9.74
N LEU A 765 27.90 17.77 -10.26
CA LEU A 765 27.67 17.91 -11.70
C LEU A 765 28.63 18.92 -12.35
N GLY A 766 29.48 19.58 -11.55
CA GLY A 766 30.36 20.64 -12.01
C GLY A 766 29.54 21.73 -12.71
N GLN A 767 29.98 22.08 -13.92
CA GLN A 767 29.26 23.00 -14.82
C GLN A 767 28.71 22.30 -16.07
N ASN A 768 28.62 20.96 -16.10
CA ASN A 768 28.25 20.21 -17.31
C ASN A 768 26.82 20.57 -17.76
N PHE A 769 25.88 20.50 -16.83
CA PHE A 769 24.48 20.83 -17.08
C PHE A 769 24.24 22.33 -17.19
N SER A 770 24.92 23.17 -16.41
CA SER A 770 24.73 24.61 -16.50
C SER A 770 25.18 25.18 -17.84
N LYS A 771 26.25 24.63 -18.44
CA LYS A 771 26.64 24.91 -19.83
C LYS A 771 25.61 24.37 -20.83
N MET A 772 25.11 23.14 -20.66
CA MET A 772 24.13 22.55 -21.58
C MET A 772 22.77 23.27 -21.59
N PHE A 773 22.35 23.83 -20.45
CA PHE A 773 21.04 24.47 -20.28
C PHE A 773 21.11 26.01 -20.16
N GLU A 774 22.30 26.60 -20.35
CA GLU A 774 22.57 28.04 -20.18
C GLU A 774 22.12 28.61 -18.82
N ILE A 775 22.40 27.87 -17.74
CA ILE A 775 22.16 28.32 -16.37
C ILE A 775 23.32 29.22 -15.93
N VAL A 776 23.17 30.51 -16.21
CA VAL A 776 24.16 31.56 -15.91
C VAL A 776 23.64 32.57 -14.89
N TYR A 777 24.56 33.20 -14.17
CA TYR A 777 24.28 34.32 -13.27
C TYR A 777 25.22 35.50 -13.54
N ASP A 778 24.76 36.72 -13.26
CA ASP A 778 25.59 37.92 -13.28
C ASP A 778 26.51 37.97 -12.03
N ASP A 779 27.82 37.83 -12.26
CA ASP A 779 28.84 37.83 -11.21
C ASP A 779 29.19 39.25 -10.75
N PRO A 780 29.15 39.56 -9.44
CA PRO A 780 29.36 40.90 -8.92
C PRO A 780 30.82 41.36 -8.96
N ASP A 781 31.77 40.43 -9.00
CA ASP A 781 33.20 40.71 -8.88
C ASP A 781 33.84 40.91 -10.27
N THR A 782 33.39 40.15 -11.28
CA THR A 782 33.89 40.28 -12.66
C THR A 782 32.95 41.03 -13.60
N GLN A 783 31.70 41.29 -13.21
CA GLN A 783 30.64 41.87 -14.07
C GLN A 783 30.36 41.06 -15.36
N GLU A 784 30.69 39.77 -15.34
CA GLU A 784 30.48 38.83 -16.45
C GLU A 784 29.45 37.77 -16.07
N LYS A 785 28.87 37.12 -17.08
CA LYS A 785 27.99 35.96 -16.87
C LYS A 785 28.82 34.72 -16.61
N LYS A 786 28.55 34.03 -15.50
CA LYS A 786 29.21 32.76 -15.14
C LYS A 786 28.20 31.63 -15.01
N TYR A 787 28.64 30.43 -15.38
CA TYR A 787 27.87 29.20 -15.19
C TYR A 787 27.87 28.77 -13.72
N VAL A 788 26.70 28.40 -13.20
CA VAL A 788 26.56 27.86 -11.84
C VAL A 788 27.23 26.49 -11.71
N PHE A 789 27.72 26.18 -10.51
CA PHE A 789 28.07 24.80 -10.15
C PHE A 789 26.82 24.08 -9.66
N GLN A 790 26.62 22.81 -10.03
CA GLN A 790 25.41 22.07 -9.67
C GLN A 790 25.71 20.75 -8.97
N ASN A 791 24.77 20.30 -8.15
CA ASN A 791 24.70 18.94 -7.65
C ASN A 791 23.34 18.32 -7.99
N SER A 792 23.30 17.00 -8.10
CA SER A 792 22.05 16.23 -7.93
C SER A 792 22.29 15.06 -6.98
N TRP A 793 21.26 14.63 -6.26
CA TRP A 793 21.39 13.58 -5.26
C TRP A 793 20.05 12.86 -5.07
N GLY A 794 20.09 11.56 -4.75
CA GLY A 794 18.86 10.76 -4.63
C GLY A 794 18.98 9.51 -3.77
N LEU A 795 17.85 9.15 -3.17
CA LEU A 795 17.66 7.96 -2.33
C LEU A 795 16.26 7.38 -2.60
N THR A 796 16.16 6.06 -2.74
CA THR A 796 14.94 5.35 -3.17
C THR A 796 14.42 4.36 -2.13
N THR A 797 13.24 3.78 -2.39
CA THR A 797 12.68 2.65 -1.61
C THR A 797 13.53 1.38 -1.63
N ARG A 798 14.65 1.32 -2.38
CA ARG A 798 15.68 0.27 -2.27
C ARG A 798 16.17 0.11 -0.83
N THR A 799 16.27 1.20 -0.08
CA THR A 799 16.52 1.24 1.38
C THR A 799 15.76 0.15 2.14
N ILE A 800 14.47 -0.01 1.86
CA ILE A 800 13.58 -0.98 2.50
C ILE A 800 14.01 -2.41 2.15
N GLY A 801 14.27 -2.69 0.87
CA GLY A 801 14.73 -4.01 0.42
C GLY A 801 16.08 -4.41 1.02
N VAL A 802 17.01 -3.45 1.15
CA VAL A 802 18.30 -3.66 1.83
C VAL A 802 18.09 -4.00 3.30
N MET A 803 17.26 -3.25 4.02
CA MET A 803 16.92 -3.52 5.43
C MET A 803 16.32 -4.94 5.60
N VAL A 804 15.39 -5.35 4.73
CA VAL A 804 14.81 -6.71 4.75
C VAL A 804 15.89 -7.77 4.54
N LEU A 805 16.75 -7.61 3.53
CA LEU A 805 17.81 -8.57 3.20
C LEU A 805 18.89 -8.67 4.29
N VAL A 806 19.23 -7.57 4.97
CA VAL A 806 20.19 -7.59 6.09
C VAL A 806 19.55 -8.26 7.30
N HIS A 807 18.43 -7.72 7.82
CA HIS A 807 17.93 -8.07 9.15
C HIS A 807 16.96 -9.24 9.21
N GLY A 808 16.21 -9.54 8.14
CA GLY A 808 15.20 -10.60 8.15
C GLY A 808 15.79 -11.98 8.45
N ASP A 809 14.99 -12.88 9.03
CA ASP A 809 15.40 -14.24 9.40
C ASP A 809 14.39 -15.31 8.94
N ASN A 810 14.59 -16.56 9.36
CA ASN A 810 13.70 -17.69 9.02
C ASN A 810 12.35 -17.69 9.78
N ARG A 811 12.06 -16.66 10.59
CA ARG A 811 10.73 -16.41 11.20
C ARG A 811 9.96 -15.30 10.49
N GLY A 812 10.64 -14.43 9.73
CA GLY A 812 10.02 -13.34 8.99
C GLY A 812 10.86 -12.07 8.94
N LEU A 813 10.15 -10.95 8.85
CA LEU A 813 10.73 -9.62 8.93
C LEU A 813 11.34 -9.38 10.33
N VAL A 814 12.36 -8.52 10.42
CA VAL A 814 12.91 -7.97 11.67
C VAL A 814 13.06 -6.48 11.42
N LEU A 815 12.25 -5.65 12.07
CA LEU A 815 12.27 -4.20 11.88
C LEU A 815 13.22 -3.53 12.89
N PRO A 816 14.11 -2.63 12.45
CA PRO A 816 14.80 -1.69 13.32
C PRO A 816 13.77 -0.87 14.12
N PRO A 817 13.91 -0.73 15.46
CA PRO A 817 12.95 -0.02 16.31
C PRO A 817 12.58 1.38 15.85
N ARG A 818 13.53 2.14 15.30
CA ARG A 818 13.30 3.52 14.86
C ARG A 818 12.40 3.60 13.62
N ILE A 819 12.41 2.58 12.75
CA ILE A 819 11.61 2.52 11.51
C ILE A 819 10.37 1.61 11.59
N ALA A 820 10.19 0.86 12.68
CA ALA A 820 9.02 0.01 12.88
C ALA A 820 7.75 0.83 13.15
N ASP A 821 6.71 0.66 12.33
CA ASP A 821 5.42 1.34 12.50
C ASP A 821 4.81 1.03 13.89
N VAL A 822 4.67 -0.27 14.20
CA VAL A 822 4.43 -0.77 15.55
C VAL A 822 5.76 -1.23 16.16
N GLN A 823 6.20 -0.56 17.22
CA GLN A 823 7.39 -0.90 18.00
C GLN A 823 7.11 -1.97 19.07
N ALA A 824 5.94 -1.87 19.70
CA ALA A 824 5.51 -2.78 20.77
C ALA A 824 4.08 -3.29 20.53
N ILE A 825 3.85 -4.60 20.59
CA ILE A 825 2.51 -5.20 20.50
C ILE A 825 2.13 -5.91 21.80
N VAL A 826 1.06 -5.44 22.45
CA VAL A 826 0.52 -6.02 23.69
C VAL A 826 -0.45 -7.15 23.35
N VAL A 827 -0.20 -8.35 23.89
CA VAL A 827 -1.00 -9.56 23.63
C VAL A 827 -1.52 -10.15 24.94
N PRO A 828 -2.86 -10.19 25.15
CA PRO A 828 -3.46 -10.83 26.31
C PRO A 828 -3.26 -12.35 26.25
N CYS A 829 -2.75 -12.90 27.34
CA CYS A 829 -2.32 -14.30 27.48
C CYS A 829 -3.04 -15.00 28.65
N GLY A 830 -3.03 -16.33 28.66
CA GLY A 830 -3.53 -17.11 29.78
C GLY A 830 -5.06 -17.15 29.97
N ILE A 831 -5.85 -16.59 29.05
CA ILE A 831 -7.30 -16.76 29.04
C ILE A 831 -7.64 -18.23 28.73
N THR A 832 -8.44 -18.86 29.59
CA THR A 832 -8.94 -20.23 29.40
C THR A 832 -10.46 -20.26 29.31
N ALA A 833 -11.03 -21.42 28.98
CA ALA A 833 -12.47 -21.66 29.06
C ALA A 833 -13.02 -21.45 30.49
N SER A 834 -12.20 -21.63 31.53
CA SER A 834 -12.56 -21.43 32.93
C SER A 834 -12.37 -20.00 33.45
N SER A 835 -11.72 -19.10 32.70
CA SER A 835 -11.62 -17.69 33.08
C SER A 835 -12.99 -17.02 33.06
N SER A 836 -13.37 -16.38 34.16
CA SER A 836 -14.62 -15.63 34.30
C SER A 836 -14.67 -14.42 33.37
N ALA A 837 -15.88 -13.93 33.10
CA ALA A 837 -16.08 -12.70 32.33
C ALA A 837 -15.43 -11.47 32.99
N ALA A 838 -15.34 -11.45 34.33
CA ALA A 838 -14.69 -10.39 35.08
C ALA A 838 -13.16 -10.40 34.91
N GLU A 839 -12.51 -11.56 35.06
CA GLU A 839 -11.06 -11.70 34.82
C GLU A 839 -10.68 -11.37 33.38
N ARG A 840 -11.47 -11.83 32.41
CA ARG A 840 -11.26 -11.49 30.99
C ARG A 840 -11.36 -9.99 30.73
N ARG A 841 -12.33 -9.30 31.35
CA ARG A 841 -12.49 -7.85 31.24
C ARG A 841 -11.29 -7.13 31.88
N ALA A 842 -10.96 -7.46 33.12
CA ALA A 842 -9.84 -6.86 33.85
C ALA A 842 -8.50 -6.99 33.11
N LEU A 843 -8.22 -8.16 32.51
CA LEU A 843 -7.04 -8.36 31.67
C LEU A 843 -7.05 -7.47 30.42
N MET A 844 -8.19 -7.37 29.74
CA MET A 844 -8.29 -6.54 28.53
C MET A 844 -8.20 -5.04 28.83
N ASP A 845 -8.75 -4.59 29.96
CA ASP A 845 -8.64 -3.21 30.43
C ASP A 845 -7.20 -2.88 30.85
N GLU A 846 -6.51 -3.77 31.56
CA GLU A 846 -5.10 -3.59 31.90
C GLU A 846 -4.21 -3.61 30.66
N CYS A 847 -4.43 -4.51 29.69
CA CYS A 847 -3.70 -4.49 28.42
C CYS A 847 -3.92 -3.20 27.62
N ARG A 848 -5.09 -2.54 27.74
CA ARG A 848 -5.32 -1.20 27.15
C ARG A 848 -4.53 -0.14 27.89
N ARG A 849 -4.59 -0.13 29.22
CA ARG A 849 -3.81 0.78 30.07
C ARG A 849 -2.30 0.67 29.80
N VAL A 850 -1.78 -0.53 29.56
CA VAL A 850 -0.39 -0.73 29.10
C VAL A 850 -0.15 0.02 27.79
N VAL A 851 -0.96 -0.20 26.75
CA VAL A 851 -0.80 0.49 25.45
C VAL A 851 -0.83 2.00 25.62
N ASP A 852 -1.81 2.54 26.35
CA ASP A 852 -1.96 3.98 26.57
C ASP A 852 -0.72 4.59 27.25
N GLU A 853 -0.14 3.91 28.23
CA GLU A 853 1.08 4.35 28.93
C GLU A 853 2.34 4.23 28.07
N LEU A 854 2.45 3.21 27.22
CA LEU A 854 3.56 3.10 26.25
C LEU A 854 3.49 4.20 25.19
N VAL A 855 2.29 4.51 24.69
CA VAL A 855 2.06 5.62 23.75
C VAL A 855 2.34 6.97 24.42
N ALA A 856 1.94 7.17 25.67
CA ALA A 856 2.27 8.38 26.44
C ALA A 856 3.78 8.55 26.67
N ALA A 857 4.54 7.45 26.75
CA ALA A 857 6.00 7.45 26.81
C ALA A 857 6.69 7.61 25.43
N GLY A 858 5.93 7.78 24.34
CA GLY A 858 6.44 7.97 22.98
C GLY A 858 6.73 6.69 22.19
N ILE A 859 6.36 5.52 22.72
CA ILE A 859 6.50 4.24 22.01
C ILE A 859 5.27 4.04 21.11
N ARG A 860 5.50 3.71 19.84
CA ARG A 860 4.42 3.31 18.92
C ARG A 860 3.91 1.92 19.29
N ALA A 861 2.93 1.86 20.18
CA ALA A 861 2.40 0.63 20.74
C ALA A 861 0.96 0.36 20.30
N GLU A 862 0.64 -0.92 20.08
CA GLU A 862 -0.72 -1.41 19.79
C GLU A 862 -1.08 -2.60 20.68
N GLY A 863 -2.35 -3.01 20.66
CA GLY A 863 -2.84 -4.20 21.38
C GLY A 863 -3.65 -5.14 20.49
N ASP A 864 -3.26 -6.42 20.43
CA ASP A 864 -3.98 -7.44 19.67
C ASP A 864 -5.05 -8.11 20.53
N TYR A 865 -6.24 -7.51 20.58
CA TYR A 865 -7.37 -7.99 21.38
C TYR A 865 -8.28 -8.99 20.64
N ARG A 866 -7.93 -9.42 19.41
CA ARG A 866 -8.75 -10.35 18.61
C ARG A 866 -8.98 -11.67 19.34
N ASP A 867 -10.23 -12.05 19.61
CA ASP A 867 -10.58 -13.24 20.40
C ASP A 867 -10.67 -14.53 19.55
N ASN A 868 -10.88 -14.38 18.24
CA ASN A 868 -10.90 -15.46 17.26
C ASN A 868 -9.52 -16.11 16.97
N TYR A 869 -8.43 -15.59 17.54
CA TYR A 869 -7.08 -16.13 17.39
C TYR A 869 -6.41 -16.44 18.72
N SER A 870 -5.74 -17.60 18.81
CA SER A 870 -4.97 -17.98 20.00
C SER A 870 -3.72 -17.10 20.16
N PRO A 871 -3.21 -16.92 21.40
CA PRO A 871 -1.98 -16.16 21.62
C PRO A 871 -0.80 -16.65 20.77
N GLY A 872 -0.62 -17.96 20.63
CA GLY A 872 0.43 -18.53 19.78
C GLY A 872 0.30 -18.20 18.28
N TRP A 873 -0.93 -18.03 17.77
CA TRP A 873 -1.14 -17.52 16.40
C TRP A 873 -0.72 -16.05 16.28
N LYS A 874 -1.11 -15.22 17.26
CA LYS A 874 -0.74 -13.79 17.31
C LYS A 874 0.78 -13.61 17.43
N PHE A 875 1.44 -14.43 18.23
CA PHE A 875 2.89 -14.41 18.38
C PHE A 875 3.57 -14.60 17.02
N ASN A 876 3.19 -15.63 16.27
CA ASN A 876 3.72 -15.89 14.94
C ASN A 876 3.39 -14.75 13.95
N HIS A 877 2.15 -14.26 13.94
CA HIS A 877 1.73 -13.14 13.08
C HIS A 877 2.57 -11.88 13.27
N TRP A 878 2.80 -11.45 14.52
CA TRP A 878 3.58 -10.23 14.79
C TRP A 878 5.10 -10.45 14.70
N GLU A 879 5.58 -11.67 14.93
CA GLU A 879 6.98 -12.04 14.64
C GLU A 879 7.27 -12.01 13.13
N LEU A 880 6.36 -12.56 12.33
CA LEU A 880 6.43 -12.56 10.86
C LEU A 880 6.42 -11.15 10.28
N LYS A 881 5.60 -10.25 10.88
CA LYS A 881 5.56 -8.81 10.58
C LYS A 881 6.72 -8.02 11.19
N GLY A 882 7.57 -8.63 12.01
CA GLY A 882 8.82 -8.04 12.49
C GLY A 882 8.70 -6.98 13.58
N VAL A 883 7.59 -6.93 14.32
CA VAL A 883 7.41 -5.99 15.45
C VAL A 883 8.55 -6.18 16.48
N PRO A 884 9.34 -5.14 16.82
CA PRO A 884 10.54 -5.27 17.65
C PRO A 884 10.33 -5.93 19.02
N ILE A 885 9.24 -5.58 19.71
CA ILE A 885 8.91 -6.14 21.02
C ILE A 885 7.46 -6.63 21.06
N ARG A 886 7.24 -7.85 21.53
CA ARG A 886 5.93 -8.30 21.99
C ARG A 886 5.84 -8.21 23.51
N VAL A 887 4.79 -7.60 24.03
CA VAL A 887 4.46 -7.60 25.46
C VAL A 887 3.38 -8.67 25.71
N GLU A 888 3.77 -9.74 26.40
CA GLU A 888 2.86 -10.78 26.88
C GLU A 888 2.38 -10.41 28.29
N LEU A 889 1.05 -10.32 28.48
CA LEU A 889 0.43 -10.06 29.79
C LEU A 889 -0.69 -11.07 30.04
N GLY A 890 -0.66 -11.77 31.16
CA GLY A 890 -1.73 -12.65 31.61
C GLY A 890 -2.11 -12.45 33.09
N PRO A 891 -3.17 -13.14 33.57
CA PRO A 891 -3.68 -12.94 34.94
C PRO A 891 -2.65 -13.23 36.04
N LYS A 892 -1.68 -14.13 35.79
CA LYS A 892 -0.60 -14.44 36.73
C LYS A 892 0.42 -13.31 36.85
N ASP A 893 0.65 -12.59 35.77
CA ASP A 893 1.65 -11.52 35.70
C ASP A 893 1.05 -10.24 36.27
N MET A 894 -0.22 -9.95 35.94
CA MET A 894 -1.04 -8.93 36.63
C MET A 894 -1.06 -9.12 38.15
N ALA A 895 -1.28 -10.34 38.64
CA ALA A 895 -1.31 -10.64 40.08
C ALA A 895 0.04 -10.41 40.81
N LYS A 896 1.14 -10.28 40.06
CA LYS A 896 2.47 -9.96 40.59
C LYS A 896 2.90 -8.51 40.33
N GLY A 897 2.14 -7.74 39.53
CA GLY A 897 2.61 -6.45 39.02
C GLY A 897 3.75 -6.58 37.99
N GLU A 898 3.76 -7.64 37.20
CA GLU A 898 4.78 -7.94 36.18
C GLU A 898 4.17 -8.01 34.77
N LEU A 899 5.02 -7.88 33.74
CA LEU A 899 4.71 -8.26 32.36
C LEU A 899 5.95 -8.88 31.70
N VAL A 900 5.78 -9.58 30.58
CA VAL A 900 6.89 -10.23 29.86
C VAL A 900 7.10 -9.58 28.50
N ALA A 901 8.24 -8.91 28.33
CA ALA A 901 8.70 -8.42 27.04
C ALA A 901 9.45 -9.53 26.29
N VAL A 902 9.15 -9.72 25.01
CA VAL A 902 9.81 -10.69 24.12
C VAL A 902 10.41 -9.95 22.93
N ARG A 903 11.73 -10.02 22.80
CA ARG A 903 12.49 -9.32 21.75
C ARG A 903 12.41 -10.10 20.43
N ARG A 904 12.13 -9.41 19.33
CA ARG A 904 12.08 -10.02 17.98
C ARG A 904 13.45 -10.44 17.46
N LEU A 905 14.50 -9.68 17.80
CA LEU A 905 15.87 -9.87 17.33
C LEU A 905 16.45 -11.26 17.66
N ASN A 906 16.25 -11.71 18.90
CA ASN A 906 16.88 -12.93 19.43
C ASN A 906 15.88 -13.89 20.11
N GLY A 907 14.61 -13.51 20.29
CA GLY A 907 13.60 -14.31 21.00
C GLY A 907 13.72 -14.28 22.53
N GLU A 908 14.62 -13.46 23.08
CA GLU A 908 14.83 -13.29 24.53
C GLU A 908 13.55 -12.82 25.22
N LYS A 909 13.24 -13.45 26.36
CA LYS A 909 12.12 -13.08 27.23
C LYS A 909 12.64 -12.38 28.49
N ILE A 910 12.15 -11.19 28.76
CA ILE A 910 12.52 -10.36 29.89
C ILE A 910 11.25 -10.06 30.70
N THR A 911 11.24 -10.44 31.98
CA THR A 911 10.17 -10.04 32.89
C THR A 911 10.46 -8.63 33.40
N LEU A 912 9.53 -7.71 33.18
CA LEU A 912 9.61 -6.32 33.62
C LEU A 912 8.58 -6.08 34.72
N LYS A 913 8.91 -5.22 35.68
CA LYS A 913 7.90 -4.64 36.57
C LYS A 913 6.94 -3.79 35.77
N ARG A 914 5.65 -3.86 36.10
CA ARG A 914 4.59 -3.15 35.38
C ARG A 914 4.72 -1.62 35.47
N GLU A 915 5.18 -1.11 36.61
CA GLU A 915 5.43 0.32 36.87
C GLU A 915 6.56 0.89 36.01
N ASP A 916 7.67 0.15 35.87
CA ASP A 916 8.86 0.59 35.14
C ASP A 916 8.80 0.32 33.63
N ALA A 917 7.76 -0.40 33.17
CA ALA A 917 7.70 -0.97 31.82
C ALA A 917 7.88 0.07 30.69
N PRO A 918 7.27 1.27 30.71
CA PRO A 918 7.48 2.25 29.63
C PRO A 918 8.94 2.67 29.48
N THR A 919 9.60 3.00 30.60
CA THR A 919 11.02 3.41 30.63
C THR A 919 11.95 2.27 30.23
N GLN A 920 11.73 1.05 30.76
CA GLN A 920 12.57 -0.10 30.43
C GLN A 920 12.38 -0.56 28.98
N LEU A 921 11.17 -0.46 28.42
CA LEU A 921 10.91 -0.80 27.01
C LEU A 921 11.53 0.22 26.05
N LEU A 922 11.51 1.52 26.37
CA LEU A 922 12.18 2.54 25.57
C LEU A 922 13.69 2.30 25.52
N ALA A 923 14.33 2.04 26.66
CA ALA A 923 15.75 1.67 26.71
C ALA A 923 16.05 0.35 25.96
N LEU A 924 15.12 -0.62 26.00
CA LEU A 924 15.26 -1.89 25.30
C LEU A 924 15.11 -1.75 23.77
N LEU A 925 14.31 -0.80 23.29
CA LEU A 925 14.21 -0.48 21.86
C LEU A 925 15.53 0.10 21.36
N GLU A 926 16.11 1.10 22.03
CA GLU A 926 17.40 1.67 21.63
C GLU A 926 18.52 0.60 21.67
N LYS A 927 18.62 -0.18 22.76
CA LYS A 927 19.55 -1.32 22.85
C LYS A 927 19.38 -2.34 21.71
N THR A 928 18.14 -2.56 21.26
CA THR A 928 17.86 -3.47 20.14
C THR A 928 18.32 -2.89 18.80
N HIS A 929 18.20 -1.58 18.59
CA HIS A 929 18.75 -0.90 17.41
C HIS A 929 20.28 -1.01 17.36
N ASP A 930 20.95 -0.73 18.47
CA ASP A 930 22.42 -0.79 18.57
C ASP A 930 22.95 -2.22 18.37
N GLU A 931 22.30 -3.23 18.98
CA GLU A 931 22.63 -4.64 18.76
C GLU A 931 22.44 -5.07 17.29
N MET A 932 21.41 -4.57 16.60
CA MET A 932 21.18 -4.83 15.17
C MET A 932 22.30 -4.23 14.30
N LEU A 933 22.65 -2.95 14.52
CA LEU A 933 23.71 -2.29 13.77
C LEU A 933 25.07 -2.94 14.03
N ALA A 934 25.40 -3.24 15.29
CA ALA A 934 26.64 -3.92 15.66
C ALA A 934 26.75 -5.32 15.02
N LYS A 935 25.66 -6.09 14.99
CA LYS A 935 25.63 -7.40 14.32
C LYS A 935 25.84 -7.26 12.81
N ALA A 936 25.11 -6.36 12.15
CA ALA A 936 25.24 -6.14 10.71
C ALA A 936 26.63 -5.60 10.33
N THR A 937 27.23 -4.75 11.17
CA THR A 937 28.62 -4.24 11.02
C THR A 937 29.61 -5.39 11.07
N LYS A 938 29.50 -6.27 12.08
CA LYS A 938 30.32 -7.47 12.18
C LYS A 938 30.16 -8.39 10.97
N ASP A 939 28.93 -8.67 10.55
CA ASP A 939 28.65 -9.52 9.37
C ASP A 939 29.26 -8.95 8.07
N ARG A 940 29.30 -7.62 7.92
CA ARG A 940 29.97 -6.91 6.81
C ARG A 940 31.49 -7.05 6.92
N ASP A 941 32.05 -6.77 8.09
CA ASP A 941 33.50 -6.68 8.29
C ASP A 941 34.17 -8.06 8.20
N GLU A 942 33.52 -9.13 8.68
CA GLU A 942 33.95 -10.52 8.46
C GLU A 942 34.00 -10.90 6.97
N ARG A 943 33.28 -10.16 6.10
CA ARG A 943 33.21 -10.35 4.65
C ARG A 943 33.88 -9.23 3.85
N LEU A 944 34.64 -8.37 4.52
CA LEU A 944 35.54 -7.41 3.89
C LEU A 944 36.94 -8.02 3.84
N SER A 945 37.63 -7.96 2.70
CA SER A 945 38.98 -8.53 2.57
C SER A 945 39.90 -7.66 1.74
N SER A 946 41.03 -7.27 2.33
CA SER A 946 42.13 -6.62 1.59
C SER A 946 42.92 -7.67 0.83
N VAL A 947 43.05 -7.50 -0.48
CA VAL A 947 43.74 -8.43 -1.39
C VAL A 947 44.73 -7.67 -2.27
N THR A 948 45.86 -8.32 -2.59
CA THR A 948 46.93 -7.70 -3.41
C THR A 948 47.33 -8.54 -4.62
N LYS A 949 46.90 -9.81 -4.67
CA LYS A 949 47.15 -10.71 -5.80
C LYS A 949 45.83 -11.13 -6.43
N TRP A 950 45.85 -11.34 -7.75
CA TRP A 950 44.68 -11.75 -8.52
C TRP A 950 44.02 -13.04 -8.02
N ASN A 951 44.82 -14.06 -7.66
CA ASN A 951 44.29 -15.33 -7.14
C ASN A 951 43.58 -15.13 -5.78
N GLU A 952 44.12 -14.29 -4.90
CA GLU A 952 43.47 -13.94 -3.62
C GLU A 952 42.14 -13.21 -3.85
N PHE A 953 42.08 -12.35 -4.88
CA PHE A 953 40.89 -11.62 -5.28
C PHE A 953 39.78 -12.59 -5.76
N THR A 954 40.09 -13.50 -6.68
CA THR A 954 39.09 -14.45 -7.19
C THR A 954 38.65 -15.45 -6.11
N GLU A 955 39.56 -16.02 -5.32
CA GLU A 955 39.23 -16.90 -4.19
C GLU A 955 38.36 -16.22 -3.12
N ALA A 956 38.62 -14.94 -2.81
CA ALA A 956 37.79 -14.19 -1.87
C ALA A 956 36.42 -13.84 -2.45
N LEU A 957 36.33 -13.52 -3.75
CA LEU A 957 35.05 -13.29 -4.44
C LEU A 957 34.15 -14.53 -4.35
N GLU A 958 34.72 -15.73 -4.50
CA GLU A 958 33.96 -16.98 -4.38
C GLU A 958 33.52 -17.33 -2.97
N ARG A 959 34.26 -16.90 -1.95
CA ARG A 959 33.85 -17.01 -0.55
C ARG A 959 32.72 -16.05 -0.16
N ARG A 960 32.15 -15.28 -1.11
CA ARG A 960 31.16 -14.22 -0.87
C ARG A 960 31.76 -13.13 0.03
N HIS A 961 32.77 -12.42 -0.49
CA HIS A 961 33.39 -11.25 0.15
C HIS A 961 33.32 -10.02 -0.78
N ILE A 962 33.33 -8.83 -0.17
CA ILE A 962 33.69 -7.56 -0.81
C ILE A 962 35.18 -7.29 -0.58
N LEU A 963 35.84 -6.75 -1.61
CA LEU A 963 37.30 -6.84 -1.77
C LEU A 963 37.92 -5.46 -1.87
N LEU A 964 38.86 -5.13 -0.99
CA LEU A 964 39.67 -3.92 -1.10
C LEU A 964 40.96 -4.25 -1.83
N ALA A 965 41.17 -3.63 -2.99
CA ALA A 965 42.29 -3.96 -3.87
C ALA A 965 42.92 -2.70 -4.47
N PRO A 966 44.25 -2.66 -4.68
CA PRO A 966 44.92 -1.60 -5.43
C PRO A 966 44.43 -1.56 -6.88
N PHE A 967 44.02 -0.39 -7.34
CA PHE A 967 43.45 -0.21 -8.68
C PHE A 967 43.98 1.05 -9.37
N CYS A 968 44.22 0.96 -10.68
CA CYS A 968 44.75 2.06 -11.49
C CYS A 968 43.70 3.14 -11.86
N GLY A 969 42.40 2.84 -11.68
CA GLY A 969 41.31 3.77 -12.00
C GLY A 969 40.84 3.75 -13.47
N GLU A 970 41.49 2.95 -14.33
CA GLU A 970 41.26 2.98 -15.77
C GLU A 970 40.11 2.06 -16.22
N THR A 971 39.16 2.59 -17.00
CA THR A 971 37.98 1.87 -17.51
C THR A 971 38.30 0.52 -18.18
N PRO A 972 39.30 0.40 -19.09
CA PRO A 972 39.63 -0.91 -19.70
C PRO A 972 40.13 -1.94 -18.69
N CYS A 973 40.80 -1.50 -17.62
CA CYS A 973 41.21 -2.41 -16.55
C CYS A 973 40.00 -2.86 -15.71
N GLU A 974 38.99 -2.01 -15.54
CA GLU A 974 37.75 -2.39 -14.87
C GLU A 974 36.91 -3.37 -15.71
N ASP A 975 36.90 -3.24 -17.04
CA ASP A 975 36.33 -4.26 -17.94
C ASP A 975 37.05 -5.61 -17.80
N ASN A 976 38.37 -5.61 -17.84
CA ASN A 976 39.15 -6.85 -17.70
C ASN A 976 38.91 -7.51 -16.33
N ILE A 977 38.90 -6.74 -15.23
CA ILE A 977 38.55 -7.26 -13.89
C ILE A 977 37.17 -7.91 -13.90
N LYS A 978 36.17 -7.25 -14.49
CA LYS A 978 34.79 -7.76 -14.55
C LYS A 978 34.67 -9.03 -15.39
N ASN A 979 35.36 -9.10 -16.52
CA ASN A 979 35.30 -10.25 -17.42
C ASN A 979 36.07 -11.45 -16.85
N ASP A 980 37.31 -11.23 -16.39
CA ASP A 980 38.21 -12.31 -15.96
C ASP A 980 37.90 -12.84 -14.55
N SER A 981 37.05 -12.14 -13.78
CA SER A 981 36.52 -12.63 -12.49
C SER A 981 35.08 -13.20 -12.58
N ALA A 982 34.51 -13.29 -13.79
CA ALA A 982 33.26 -13.99 -13.99
C ALA A 982 33.47 -15.52 -13.93
N ARG A 983 32.52 -16.24 -13.33
CA ARG A 983 32.54 -17.72 -13.35
C ARG A 983 32.29 -18.25 -14.76
N THR A 984 32.95 -19.34 -15.12
CA THR A 984 32.48 -20.23 -16.20
C THR A 984 31.35 -21.14 -15.66
N GLU A 985 30.51 -21.68 -16.53
CA GLU A 985 29.24 -22.34 -16.15
C GLU A 985 29.42 -23.75 -15.52
N ASP A 986 30.65 -24.26 -15.39
CA ASP A 986 30.96 -25.66 -15.06
C ASP A 986 31.22 -25.97 -13.56
N ASP A 987 30.96 -25.04 -12.63
CA ASP A 987 31.16 -25.26 -11.17
C ASP A 987 29.91 -25.90 -10.50
N PRO A 988 29.99 -27.14 -9.98
CA PRO A 988 28.87 -27.84 -9.35
C PRO A 988 28.41 -27.26 -7.99
N THR A 989 29.04 -26.20 -7.48
CA THR A 989 28.64 -25.49 -6.25
C THR A 989 27.81 -24.22 -6.50
N ALA A 990 27.51 -23.89 -7.76
CA ALA A 990 26.73 -22.71 -8.12
C ALA A 990 25.26 -22.81 -7.71
N ASP A 991 24.70 -21.73 -7.15
CA ASP A 991 23.26 -21.52 -7.06
C ASP A 991 22.68 -21.49 -8.49
N VAL A 992 21.96 -22.55 -8.89
CA VAL A 992 21.57 -22.96 -10.28
C VAL A 992 20.66 -21.96 -11.04
N LYS A 993 20.53 -20.71 -10.56
CA LYS A 993 19.67 -19.66 -11.13
C LYS A 993 20.32 -18.26 -11.20
N GLY A 994 21.57 -18.10 -10.78
CA GLY A 994 22.28 -16.82 -10.86
C GLY A 994 23.11 -16.66 -12.14
N PRO A 995 23.07 -15.52 -12.85
CA PRO A 995 23.99 -15.29 -13.97
C PRO A 995 25.45 -15.24 -13.50
N ALA A 996 26.36 -15.68 -14.36
CA ALA A 996 27.81 -15.58 -14.17
C ALA A 996 28.24 -14.11 -14.03
N MET A 997 28.32 -13.61 -12.81
CA MET A 997 28.65 -12.21 -12.52
C MET A 997 30.05 -12.12 -11.92
N GLY A 998 30.96 -11.51 -12.68
CA GLY A 998 32.26 -11.05 -12.17
C GLY A 998 32.13 -9.83 -11.26
N ALA A 999 33.25 -9.45 -10.66
CA ALA A 999 33.32 -8.29 -9.78
C ALA A 999 33.20 -6.97 -10.56
N LYS A 1000 32.48 -6.01 -9.98
CA LYS A 1000 32.51 -4.59 -10.37
C LYS A 1000 33.25 -3.78 -9.31
N SER A 1001 33.69 -2.56 -9.64
CA SER A 1001 33.98 -1.60 -8.59
C SER A 1001 32.66 -1.19 -7.89
N LEU A 1002 32.72 -1.04 -6.58
CA LEU A 1002 31.62 -0.56 -5.74
C LEU A 1002 31.86 0.91 -5.38
N CYS A 1003 33.01 1.22 -4.79
CA CYS A 1003 33.49 2.58 -4.60
C CYS A 1003 35.00 2.61 -4.34
N ILE A 1004 35.61 3.79 -4.43
CA ILE A 1004 36.87 4.16 -3.81
C ILE A 1004 36.51 4.72 -2.43
N PRO A 1005 36.73 4.00 -1.31
CA PRO A 1005 36.36 4.47 0.01
C PRO A 1005 37.12 5.75 0.39
N PHE A 1006 36.47 6.66 1.13
CA PHE A 1006 37.16 7.85 1.65
C PHE A 1006 38.14 7.52 2.77
N GLU A 1007 37.83 6.49 3.56
CA GLU A 1007 38.65 6.00 4.67
C GLU A 1007 39.03 4.53 4.38
N PRO A 1008 39.99 4.27 3.46
CA PRO A 1008 40.46 2.92 3.23
C PRO A 1008 41.28 2.43 4.44
N PRO A 1009 41.15 1.15 4.87
CA PRO A 1009 41.82 0.65 6.08
C PRO A 1009 43.34 0.51 5.93
N ARG A 1010 43.87 0.73 4.71
CA ARG A 1010 45.30 0.95 4.44
C ARG A 1010 45.48 1.95 3.32
N GLN A 1011 46.63 2.61 3.29
CA GLN A 1011 47.09 3.39 2.15
C GLN A 1011 47.80 2.52 1.12
N LEU A 1012 48.02 3.06 -0.08
CA LEU A 1012 48.88 2.46 -1.10
C LEU A 1012 50.36 2.57 -0.68
N THR A 1013 51.15 1.55 -1.02
CA THR A 1013 52.62 1.54 -0.87
C THR A 1013 53.31 1.62 -2.22
N ALA A 1014 54.62 1.87 -2.23
CA ALA A 1014 55.41 1.90 -3.47
C ALA A 1014 55.49 0.54 -4.19
N ASP A 1015 55.28 -0.56 -3.46
CA ASP A 1015 55.33 -1.94 -3.97
C ASP A 1015 53.97 -2.43 -4.49
N ASP A 1016 52.88 -1.71 -4.23
CA ASP A 1016 51.55 -2.07 -4.72
C ASP A 1016 51.49 -2.04 -6.25
N LYS A 1017 50.93 -3.10 -6.83
CA LYS A 1017 50.61 -3.22 -8.26
C LYS A 1017 49.10 -3.23 -8.42
N CYS A 1018 48.60 -2.80 -9.59
CA CYS A 1018 47.18 -2.93 -9.91
C CYS A 1018 46.76 -4.41 -9.79
N ILE A 1019 45.58 -4.67 -9.23
CA ILE A 1019 45.13 -6.03 -8.88
C ILE A 1019 45.00 -6.96 -10.10
N HIS A 1020 44.73 -6.42 -11.28
CA HIS A 1020 44.59 -7.20 -12.51
C HIS A 1020 45.96 -7.54 -13.11
N PRO A 1021 46.25 -8.83 -13.39
CA PRO A 1021 47.61 -9.27 -13.72
C PRO A 1021 48.12 -8.77 -15.08
N ALA A 1022 47.22 -8.42 -16.01
CA ALA A 1022 47.59 -7.83 -17.30
C ALA A 1022 47.80 -6.31 -17.22
N CYS A 1023 47.52 -5.67 -16.08
CA CYS A 1023 47.64 -4.22 -15.93
C CYS A 1023 49.05 -3.81 -15.44
N THR A 1024 49.79 -3.11 -16.30
CA THR A 1024 51.13 -2.58 -15.98
C THR A 1024 51.10 -1.19 -15.34
N ASN A 1025 49.93 -0.56 -15.25
CA ASN A 1025 49.78 0.77 -14.65
C ASN A 1025 49.95 0.71 -13.13
N LYS A 1026 50.58 1.75 -12.56
CA LYS A 1026 50.63 1.93 -11.11
C LYS A 1026 49.20 2.12 -10.55
N PRO A 1027 48.85 1.52 -9.41
CA PRO A 1027 47.58 1.78 -8.75
C PRO A 1027 47.52 3.23 -8.28
N LYS A 1028 46.36 3.86 -8.40
CA LYS A 1028 46.05 5.22 -7.95
C LYS A 1028 45.22 5.22 -6.67
N PHE A 1029 44.41 4.17 -6.47
CA PHE A 1029 43.45 4.07 -5.37
C PHE A 1029 43.47 2.68 -4.73
N ILE A 1030 43.07 2.58 -3.46
CA ILE A 1030 42.46 1.36 -2.94
C ILE A 1030 40.97 1.43 -3.30
N THR A 1031 40.48 0.45 -4.04
CA THR A 1031 39.09 0.41 -4.51
C THR A 1031 38.39 -0.82 -3.93
N LEU A 1032 37.15 -0.63 -3.48
CA LEU A 1032 36.25 -1.68 -3.06
C LEU A 1032 35.60 -2.31 -4.31
N PHE A 1033 35.71 -3.62 -4.45
CA PHE A 1033 35.13 -4.43 -5.51
C PHE A 1033 34.18 -5.48 -4.92
N GLY A 1034 33.31 -6.05 -5.77
CA GLY A 1034 32.52 -7.22 -5.42
C GLY A 1034 31.48 -7.56 -6.47
N ARG A 1035 30.74 -8.65 -6.25
CA ARG A 1035 29.50 -8.91 -6.99
C ARG A 1035 28.45 -7.88 -6.58
N SER A 1036 27.65 -7.38 -7.52
CA SER A 1036 26.59 -6.38 -7.27
C SER A 1036 25.19 -6.98 -7.50
N TYR A 1037 24.16 -6.29 -7.01
CA TYR A 1037 22.80 -6.33 -7.56
C TYR A 1037 22.68 -5.53 -8.88
#